data_AF-A0A098DJE8-F1
#
_entry.id   AF-A0A098DJE8-F1
#
_cell.length_a   1.000
_cell.length_b   1.000
_cell.length_c   1.000
_cell.angle_alpha   90.00
_cell.angle_beta   90.00
_cell.angle_gamma   90.00
#
_symmetry.space_group_name_H-M   'P 1'
#
loop_
_entity.id
_entity.type
_entity.pdbx_description
1 polymer ?
#
loop_
_entity_poly.entity_id
_entity_poly.type
_entity_poly.pdbx_seq_one_letter_code
_entity_poly.pdbx_strand_id
1 'polypeptide(L)'
;MYKSLIGYEHSIFIMRLLLNRSTWLSTSLSQAQILHCSTIPIRRGFTSSLVRHDQNSDAAAKASPAQSNTDTVSEEVKQNGQPVKKPSRLAALKKRSQTPNTSKTGTKDDETSQRYILGQPDDKPIRARFAPSPTGYLHLGSLRTALFNNLVAKATKGGDFIIRIEDTDQNRLVPDAEERIFKDLEWAGLSWSEGPDKGGPYGPYRQSERLETYKEHTHTLIENGSAYRCFCNQSVLEAQKRALHDAGKSTAYPGTCRSVPRSESDERAAKGEAHVVRLNSGRFGTPKFKDAIYGPFQKKEPEEDFVLMKTDGFPTYHLANVVDDHLMKITHVIRGEEWLISTPKHLALYEAFGWEPPTFAHLGLLVSNDGSKLSKRNASVNLSTYMDQKVFPMALQAWLANLGASFKKGIQIPRFLEDVADNLTYKFTRGGIKLNPQKLGFFQHEYRNLLFKTPMSDHTPREQVLIRENLLSPLISKVHEITSSSKDNTGNYVPIQLRGTSLKWPGALTPVPAMLSSESSQQSYAFQTLAQETSRYASADDIPRLLPYLFWRPPIAIYRAALATETPRRDLINLIHETVSSTDSWELALDRLLERVPSDQSTDLHSILRLIAVGSPQAVAKASRILFNILGQDEWRARTTQVRDLLHELDSGGENLRQRWIDEAAAMTSETDAVAE
;
A
#
# COMPACT_ATOMS: atom_id res chain seq x y z
N MET A 1 -0.91 63.93 23.33
CA MET A 1 -0.11 63.38 24.43
C MET A 1 0.41 62.01 24.03
N TYR A 2 1.73 61.95 23.85
CA TYR A 2 2.63 60.79 23.72
C TYR A 2 2.27 59.61 22.78
N LYS A 3 2.60 59.81 21.49
CA LYS A 3 3.20 58.80 20.62
C LYS A 3 4.50 59.39 20.07
N SER A 4 5.65 58.81 20.42
CA SER A 4 6.97 59.06 19.81
C SER A 4 7.86 57.85 20.14
N LEU A 5 8.31 57.09 19.14
CA LEU A 5 9.69 57.12 18.59
C LEU A 5 10.65 56.13 19.27
N ILE A 6 11.09 55.15 18.47
CA ILE A 6 12.42 54.50 18.31
C ILE A 6 12.10 53.21 17.50
N GLY A 7 12.62 52.88 16.32
CA GLY A 7 13.73 53.42 15.54
C GLY A 7 14.61 52.28 15.01
N TYR A 8 14.44 51.94 13.71
CA TYR A 8 15.44 51.46 12.74
C TYR A 8 16.43 50.31 13.05
N GLU A 9 16.34 49.23 12.25
CA GLU A 9 17.40 48.63 11.39
C GLU A 9 16.74 47.54 10.48
N HIS A 10 16.11 47.89 9.35
CA HIS A 10 16.54 47.68 7.95
C HIS A 10 17.20 46.32 7.63
N SER A 11 16.51 45.37 6.97
CA SER A 11 16.17 45.36 5.52
C SER A 11 17.36 45.52 4.57
N ILE A 12 18.31 44.58 4.61
CA ILE A 12 19.29 44.31 3.54
C ILE A 12 19.58 42.80 3.49
N PHE A 13 18.80 42.01 2.74
CA PHE A 13 19.32 40.76 2.14
C PHE A 13 18.47 40.12 1.02
N ILE A 14 17.37 40.75 0.59
CA ILE A 14 16.58 40.26 -0.56
C ILE A 14 16.60 41.31 -1.67
N MET A 15 17.81 41.58 -2.19
CA MET A 15 18.00 42.28 -3.47
C MET A 15 19.43 42.10 -3.98
N ARG A 16 19.89 40.85 -4.12
CA ARG A 16 21.20 40.56 -4.72
C ARG A 16 21.23 39.20 -5.42
N LEU A 17 20.34 38.98 -6.39
CA LEU A 17 20.48 37.87 -7.35
C LEU A 17 19.58 38.01 -8.59
N LEU A 18 19.42 39.22 -9.12
CA LEU A 18 18.96 39.42 -10.49
C LEU A 18 19.70 40.64 -11.07
N LEU A 19 20.25 40.45 -12.27
CA LEU A 19 21.01 41.40 -13.11
C LEU A 19 22.52 41.48 -12.85
N ASN A 20 23.26 40.52 -13.42
CA ASN A 20 24.40 40.91 -14.25
C ASN A 20 24.47 40.03 -15.50
N ARG A 21 24.36 40.68 -16.65
CA ARG A 21 24.29 40.10 -17.99
C ARG A 21 25.71 40.04 -18.58
N SER A 22 26.05 38.88 -19.14
CA SER A 22 26.78 38.67 -20.41
C SER A 22 27.92 39.61 -20.80
N THR A 23 29.15 39.08 -20.89
CA THR A 23 29.90 38.79 -22.14
C THR A 23 31.31 38.30 -21.77
N TRP A 24 31.78 37.20 -22.36
CA TRP A 24 33.15 37.00 -22.88
C TRP A 24 33.18 35.67 -23.65
N LEU A 25 33.63 35.76 -24.90
CA LEU A 25 33.66 34.73 -25.93
C LEU A 25 34.99 33.97 -25.93
N SER A 26 34.91 32.70 -26.36
CA SER A 26 35.90 31.89 -27.08
C SER A 26 37.28 31.65 -26.47
N THR A 27 37.61 30.39 -26.17
CA THR A 27 38.49 29.51 -26.99
C THR A 27 38.85 28.23 -26.22
N SER A 28 38.55 27.08 -26.83
CA SER A 28 39.50 25.99 -27.11
C SER A 28 38.77 24.65 -27.21
N LEU A 29 38.71 24.17 -28.45
CA LEU A 29 38.49 22.78 -28.81
C LEU A 29 39.66 21.93 -28.30
N SER A 30 39.38 20.79 -27.69
CA SER A 30 40.25 19.62 -27.80
C SER A 30 39.42 18.35 -27.74
N GLN A 31 39.64 17.52 -28.74
CA GLN A 31 39.03 16.23 -29.00
C GLN A 31 39.39 15.22 -27.91
N ALA A 32 38.42 14.40 -27.49
CA ALA A 32 38.71 13.06 -27.00
C ALA A 32 37.64 12.10 -27.51
N GLN A 33 38.10 11.13 -28.29
CA GLN A 33 37.34 10.12 -28.99
C GLN A 33 36.50 9.26 -28.04
N ILE A 34 35.21 9.12 -28.34
CA ILE A 34 34.34 8.11 -27.75
C ILE A 34 34.66 6.78 -28.44
N LEU A 35 35.36 5.89 -27.74
CA LEU A 35 35.45 4.48 -28.08
C LEU A 35 34.10 3.82 -27.74
N HIS A 36 33.38 3.39 -28.78
CA HIS A 36 32.29 2.43 -28.66
C HIS A 36 32.84 1.12 -28.10
N CYS A 37 32.47 0.78 -26.86
CA CYS A 37 32.63 -0.57 -26.33
C CYS A 37 31.25 -1.23 -26.30
N SER A 38 31.07 -2.19 -27.20
CA SER A 38 29.91 -3.04 -27.35
C SER A 38 29.81 -4.00 -26.16
N THR A 39 28.92 -3.75 -25.20
CA THR A 39 28.62 -4.73 -24.15
C THR A 39 27.61 -5.76 -24.66
N ILE A 40 28.14 -6.96 -24.87
CA ILE A 40 27.40 -8.21 -25.14
C ILE A 40 26.56 -8.57 -23.89
N PRO A 41 25.25 -8.85 -24.01
CA PRO A 41 24.47 -9.33 -22.88
C PRO A 41 24.71 -10.83 -22.67
N ILE A 42 25.37 -11.18 -21.56
CA ILE A 42 25.48 -12.57 -21.10
C ILE A 42 24.12 -13.00 -20.53
N ARG A 43 23.37 -13.78 -21.30
CA ARG A 43 22.23 -14.59 -20.82
C ARG A 43 22.77 -15.65 -19.84
N ARG A 44 22.52 -15.50 -18.54
CA ARG A 44 22.59 -16.64 -17.60
C ARG A 44 21.21 -17.27 -17.47
N GLY A 45 21.02 -18.40 -18.14
CA GLY A 45 19.89 -19.29 -17.92
C GLY A 45 20.09 -20.08 -16.63
N PHE A 46 19.16 -19.96 -15.69
CA PHE A 46 19.04 -20.90 -14.57
C PHE A 46 18.05 -21.98 -14.99
N THR A 47 18.56 -23.18 -15.26
CA THR A 47 17.77 -24.42 -15.34
C THR A 47 17.71 -25.02 -13.94
N SER A 48 16.55 -24.97 -13.29
CA SER A 48 16.29 -25.79 -12.10
C SER A 48 15.81 -27.17 -12.54
N SER A 49 16.69 -28.17 -12.47
CA SER A 49 16.32 -29.58 -12.51
C SER A 49 15.67 -29.98 -11.19
N LEU A 50 14.34 -30.10 -11.19
CA LEU A 50 13.61 -30.76 -10.10
C LEU A 50 13.67 -32.27 -10.33
N VAL A 51 14.52 -32.94 -9.55
CA VAL A 51 14.53 -34.39 -9.38
C VAL A 51 13.33 -34.77 -8.51
N ARG A 52 12.42 -35.58 -9.07
CA ARG A 52 11.38 -36.29 -8.32
C ARG A 52 12.03 -37.42 -7.53
N HIS A 53 11.81 -37.46 -6.22
CA HIS A 53 11.94 -38.67 -5.43
C HIS A 53 10.55 -39.11 -4.98
N ASP A 54 10.02 -40.13 -5.67
CA ASP A 54 9.04 -41.07 -5.11
C ASP A 54 9.85 -42.15 -4.39
N GLN A 55 9.62 -42.36 -3.10
CA GLN A 55 9.77 -43.67 -2.47
C GLN A 55 8.70 -43.87 -1.39
N ASN A 56 7.84 -44.86 -1.65
CA ASN A 56 6.99 -45.55 -0.69
C ASN A 56 7.84 -46.35 0.29
N SER A 57 7.51 -46.29 1.59
CA SER A 57 7.31 -47.45 2.49
C SER A 57 7.18 -46.95 3.93
N ASP A 58 6.01 -47.16 4.55
CA ASP A 58 5.87 -48.14 5.63
C ASP A 58 4.49 -48.09 6.28
N ALA A 59 4.01 -49.29 6.57
CA ALA A 59 2.72 -49.60 7.18
C ALA A 59 2.77 -49.43 8.71
N ALA A 60 1.65 -49.04 9.32
CA ALA A 60 0.90 -49.87 10.28
C ALA A 60 -0.05 -49.06 11.18
N ALA A 61 -1.27 -49.60 11.29
CA ALA A 61 -2.14 -49.67 12.48
C ALA A 61 -2.82 -48.41 13.03
N LYS A 62 -4.17 -48.36 12.86
CA LYS A 62 -5.22 -48.40 13.92
C LYS A 62 -6.56 -47.98 13.30
N ALA A 63 -7.43 -48.93 12.95
CA ALA A 63 -8.52 -49.48 13.78
C ALA A 63 -9.75 -48.55 13.90
N SER A 64 -10.79 -48.90 13.13
CA SER A 64 -12.17 -48.39 13.22
C SER A 64 -12.91 -48.95 14.45
N PRO A 65 -14.09 -48.40 14.79
CA PRO A 65 -15.18 -49.20 15.30
C PRO A 65 -16.32 -49.31 14.28
N ALA A 66 -16.84 -50.53 14.19
CA ALA A 66 -17.89 -50.99 13.31
C ALA A 66 -19.31 -50.67 13.84
N GLN A 67 -20.26 -50.71 12.91
CA GLN A 67 -21.70 -50.72 13.13
C GLN A 67 -22.20 -52.09 13.63
N SER A 68 -23.36 -52.07 14.29
CA SER A 68 -24.24 -53.21 14.59
C SER A 68 -25.64 -52.63 14.85
N ASN A 69 -26.80 -53.21 14.53
CA ASN A 69 -27.23 -54.35 13.73
C ASN A 69 -28.79 -54.30 13.70
N THR A 70 -29.44 -55.07 12.80
CA THR A 70 -30.80 -55.68 12.91
C THR A 70 -32.04 -54.75 12.87
N ASP A 71 -33.22 -55.06 12.34
CA ASP A 71 -33.80 -56.14 11.49
C ASP A 71 -35.27 -55.76 11.17
N THR A 72 -35.95 -56.57 10.32
CA THR A 72 -37.41 -56.71 10.03
C THR A 72 -38.04 -55.77 8.96
N VAL A 73 -38.32 -56.22 7.72
CA VAL A 73 -39.37 -57.13 7.16
C VAL A 73 -40.70 -56.43 6.85
N SER A 74 -41.02 -56.24 5.55
CA SER A 74 -42.18 -56.84 4.83
C SER A 74 -42.44 -56.17 3.46
N GLU A 75 -42.60 -57.00 2.43
CA GLU A 75 -42.94 -56.70 1.04
C GLU A 75 -44.47 -56.74 0.81
N GLU A 76 -44.94 -56.04 -0.24
CA GLU A 76 -46.05 -56.33 -1.18
C GLU A 76 -46.49 -54.96 -1.80
N VAL A 77 -46.84 -54.73 -3.08
CA VAL A 77 -47.15 -55.50 -4.30
C VAL A 77 -46.92 -54.58 -5.51
N LYS A 78 -46.61 -55.21 -6.66
CA LYS A 78 -46.42 -54.65 -8.01
C LYS A 78 -47.64 -53.88 -8.53
N GLN A 79 -47.50 -52.84 -9.37
CA GLN A 79 -47.41 -52.90 -10.85
C GLN A 79 -47.71 -51.53 -11.52
N ASN A 80 -47.11 -51.34 -12.70
CA ASN A 80 -47.40 -50.39 -13.78
C ASN A 80 -46.82 -48.96 -13.77
N GLY A 81 -46.12 -48.67 -14.87
CA GLY A 81 -45.82 -47.32 -15.35
C GLY A 81 -44.32 -47.06 -15.48
N GLN A 82 -43.77 -47.20 -16.69
CA GLN A 82 -42.45 -46.66 -17.04
C GLN A 82 -42.41 -45.14 -16.80
N PRO A 83 -41.29 -44.61 -16.28
CA PRO A 83 -40.82 -43.34 -16.80
C PRO A 83 -39.31 -43.33 -17.08
N VAL A 84 -39.01 -42.69 -18.20
CA VAL A 84 -37.71 -42.22 -18.67
C VAL A 84 -36.91 -41.56 -17.54
N LYS A 85 -35.70 -42.06 -17.24
CA LYS A 85 -34.70 -41.37 -16.41
C LYS A 85 -33.40 -41.12 -17.19
N LYS A 86 -33.05 -39.83 -17.27
CA LYS A 86 -31.78 -39.28 -17.78
C LYS A 86 -30.60 -39.80 -16.95
N PRO A 87 -29.50 -40.28 -17.57
CA PRO A 87 -28.26 -40.56 -16.85
C PRO A 87 -27.42 -39.29 -16.63
N SER A 88 -26.65 -39.38 -15.54
CA SER A 88 -25.92 -38.31 -14.87
C SER A 88 -24.75 -37.72 -15.68
N ARG A 89 -24.35 -36.51 -15.26
CA ARG A 89 -23.41 -35.55 -15.88
C ARG A 89 -21.94 -35.99 -16.00
N LEU A 90 -21.61 -37.27 -15.89
CA LEU A 90 -20.21 -37.74 -15.93
C LEU A 90 -19.74 -38.36 -17.26
N ALA A 91 -20.58 -38.41 -18.30
CA ALA A 91 -20.22 -38.99 -19.61
C ALA A 91 -19.92 -37.96 -20.72
N ALA A 92 -19.88 -36.65 -20.44
CA ALA A 92 -19.72 -35.60 -21.47
C ALA A 92 -18.35 -34.88 -21.47
N LEU A 93 -17.29 -35.50 -20.94
CA LEU A 93 -15.96 -34.86 -20.82
C LEU A 93 -14.78 -35.69 -21.35
N LYS A 94 -15.05 -36.74 -22.14
CA LYS A 94 -14.00 -37.52 -22.84
C LYS A 94 -14.42 -37.83 -24.27
N LYS A 95 -14.42 -36.81 -25.14
CA LYS A 95 -14.28 -36.95 -26.61
C LYS A 95 -14.28 -35.58 -27.29
N ARG A 96 -13.11 -34.94 -27.33
CA ARG A 96 -12.71 -34.04 -28.43
C ARG A 96 -11.21 -33.80 -28.38
N SER A 97 -10.46 -34.84 -28.72
CA SER A 97 -9.05 -34.76 -29.09
C SER A 97 -8.84 -35.74 -30.24
N GLN A 98 -8.10 -35.30 -31.27
CA GLN A 98 -7.87 -35.91 -32.61
C GLN A 98 -8.87 -35.36 -33.65
N THR A 99 -8.50 -34.68 -34.75
CA THR A 99 -7.26 -34.47 -35.56
C THR A 99 -7.60 -33.36 -36.62
N PRO A 100 -6.76 -32.91 -37.58
CA PRO A 100 -5.34 -33.14 -37.87
C PRO A 100 -4.50 -31.85 -38.06
N ASN A 101 -3.18 -32.06 -38.11
CA ASN A 101 -2.13 -31.11 -38.46
C ASN A 101 -2.28 -30.64 -39.92
N THR A 102 -2.46 -29.34 -40.17
CA THR A 102 -2.16 -28.73 -41.48
C THR A 102 -1.23 -27.53 -41.27
N SER A 103 -0.05 -27.66 -41.84
CA SER A 103 0.96 -26.60 -41.94
C SER A 103 0.43 -25.47 -42.82
N LYS A 104 0.07 -24.35 -42.20
CA LYS A 104 0.01 -23.06 -42.87
C LYS A 104 1.08 -22.16 -42.26
N THR A 105 2.13 -21.94 -43.03
CA THR A 105 2.99 -20.76 -42.95
C THR A 105 2.13 -19.52 -43.10
N GLY A 106 1.68 -18.97 -41.97
CA GLY A 106 1.02 -17.68 -41.86
C GLY A 106 1.81 -16.85 -40.86
N THR A 107 2.31 -15.71 -41.32
CA THR A 107 2.80 -14.62 -40.50
C THR A 107 1.86 -14.40 -39.32
N LYS A 108 2.39 -14.47 -38.10
CA LYS A 108 1.68 -14.07 -36.90
C LYS A 108 1.46 -12.55 -37.00
N ASP A 109 0.29 -12.16 -37.47
CA ASP A 109 -0.22 -10.84 -37.20
C ASP A 109 -0.41 -10.72 -35.68
N ASP A 110 0.33 -9.79 -35.10
CA ASP A 110 0.26 -9.37 -33.70
C ASP A 110 -1.04 -8.58 -33.51
N GLU A 111 -2.20 -9.25 -33.55
CA GLU A 111 -3.47 -8.65 -33.15
C GLU A 111 -3.42 -8.38 -31.64
N THR A 112 -2.98 -7.18 -31.29
CA THR A 112 -3.12 -6.62 -29.95
C THR A 112 -4.58 -6.76 -29.48
N SER A 113 -4.84 -7.70 -28.57
CA SER A 113 -6.18 -7.88 -28.01
C SER A 113 -6.60 -6.59 -27.29
N GLN A 114 -7.54 -5.84 -27.86
CA GLN A 114 -8.04 -4.59 -27.29
C GLN A 114 -8.41 -4.76 -25.82
N ARG A 115 -7.83 -3.96 -24.93
CA ARG A 115 -8.12 -3.98 -23.49
C ARG A 115 -9.29 -3.05 -23.20
N TYR A 116 -10.17 -3.48 -22.29
CA TYR A 116 -11.32 -2.70 -21.84
C TYR A 116 -11.22 -2.39 -20.35
N ILE A 117 -11.47 -1.13 -19.99
CA ILE A 117 -11.51 -0.60 -18.63
C ILE A 117 -12.96 -0.20 -18.35
N LEU A 118 -13.64 -0.96 -17.49
CA LEU A 118 -15.05 -0.73 -17.14
C LEU A 118 -16.02 -0.62 -18.34
N GLY A 119 -15.68 -1.27 -19.46
CA GLY A 119 -16.50 -1.26 -20.68
C GLY A 119 -16.03 -0.28 -21.75
N GLN A 120 -15.06 0.59 -21.46
CA GLN A 120 -14.44 1.49 -22.44
C GLN A 120 -13.10 0.91 -22.95
N PRO A 121 -12.85 0.91 -24.28
CA PRO A 121 -11.52 0.65 -24.84
C PRO A 121 -10.43 1.55 -24.24
N ASP A 122 -9.24 1.02 -23.96
CA ASP A 122 -8.13 1.75 -23.36
C ASP A 122 -7.46 2.80 -24.27
N ASP A 123 -7.80 2.83 -25.56
CA ASP A 123 -7.40 3.87 -26.50
C ASP A 123 -8.31 5.12 -26.45
N LYS A 124 -9.46 5.03 -25.77
CA LYS A 124 -10.36 6.17 -25.55
C LYS A 124 -10.16 6.77 -24.16
N PRO A 125 -10.12 8.11 -24.02
CA PRO A 125 -9.86 8.75 -22.74
C PRO A 125 -11.02 8.58 -21.76
N ILE A 126 -10.72 8.15 -20.53
CA ILE A 126 -11.67 8.18 -19.41
C ILE A 126 -11.45 9.46 -18.60
N ARG A 127 -12.48 10.29 -18.49
CA ARG A 127 -12.54 11.42 -17.55
C ARG A 127 -13.30 10.97 -16.31
N ALA A 128 -12.57 10.80 -15.20
CA ALA A 128 -13.08 10.31 -13.93
C ALA A 128 -12.87 11.35 -12.83
N ARG A 129 -13.69 11.31 -11.77
CA ARG A 129 -13.60 12.29 -10.67
C ARG A 129 -13.74 11.68 -9.29
N PHE A 130 -12.88 12.13 -8.39
CA PHE A 130 -13.10 11.99 -6.97
C PHE A 130 -13.85 13.22 -6.45
N ALA A 131 -15.04 13.00 -5.90
CA ALA A 131 -15.95 14.06 -5.48
C ALA A 131 -16.25 13.98 -3.96
N PRO A 132 -15.29 14.31 -3.07
CA PRO A 132 -15.51 14.25 -1.63
C PRO A 132 -16.29 15.48 -1.12
N SER A 133 -17.16 15.24 -0.14
CA SER A 133 -17.69 16.31 0.70
C SER A 133 -16.76 16.55 1.90
N PRO A 134 -16.33 17.78 2.19
CA PRO A 134 -15.41 18.09 3.29
C PRO A 134 -16.14 18.12 4.66
N THR A 135 -16.90 17.06 4.94
CA THR A 135 -17.68 16.86 6.17
C THR A 135 -16.96 15.97 7.19
N GLY A 136 -15.66 15.74 6.97
CA GLY A 136 -14.78 14.91 7.75
C GLY A 136 -13.53 14.53 6.95
N TYR A 137 -12.59 13.85 7.61
CA TYR A 137 -11.32 13.47 7.01
C TYR A 137 -11.42 12.26 6.07
N LEU A 138 -10.42 12.13 5.18
CA LEU A 138 -10.32 11.02 4.26
C LEU A 138 -10.14 9.71 5.03
N HIS A 139 -11.00 8.73 4.72
CA HIS A 139 -10.88 7.38 5.25
C HIS A 139 -10.50 6.39 4.15
N LEU A 140 -10.12 5.17 4.55
CA LEU A 140 -9.62 4.14 3.62
C LEU A 140 -10.58 3.85 2.44
N GLY A 141 -11.89 3.81 2.70
CA GLY A 141 -12.90 3.67 1.64
C GLY A 141 -12.88 4.81 0.60
N SER A 142 -12.80 6.06 1.04
CA SER A 142 -12.72 7.23 0.15
C SER A 142 -11.39 7.27 -0.60
N LEU A 143 -10.28 6.94 0.05
CA LEU A 143 -8.99 6.78 -0.62
C LEU A 143 -9.05 5.69 -1.70
N ARG A 144 -9.72 4.57 -1.45
CA ARG A 144 -9.94 3.52 -2.46
C ARG A 144 -10.75 4.04 -3.64
N THR A 145 -11.80 4.82 -3.41
CA THR A 145 -12.56 5.46 -4.50
C THR A 145 -11.69 6.43 -5.30
N ALA A 146 -10.90 7.28 -4.63
CA ALA A 146 -9.97 8.19 -5.30
C ALA A 146 -8.93 7.43 -6.13
N LEU A 147 -8.34 6.38 -5.56
CA LEU A 147 -7.40 5.49 -6.22
C LEU A 147 -8.00 4.88 -7.49
N PHE A 148 -9.20 4.33 -7.44
CA PHE A 148 -9.80 3.71 -8.63
C PHE A 148 -10.15 4.72 -9.72
N ASN A 149 -10.62 5.93 -9.37
CA ASN A 149 -10.80 6.99 -10.36
C ASN A 149 -9.48 7.39 -11.02
N ASN A 150 -8.39 7.45 -10.24
CA ASN A 150 -7.04 7.72 -10.77
C ASN A 150 -6.53 6.59 -11.68
N LEU A 151 -6.66 5.34 -11.23
CA LEU A 151 -6.20 4.16 -11.95
C LEU A 151 -6.88 4.01 -13.31
N VAL A 152 -8.20 4.20 -13.39
CA VAL A 152 -8.90 4.10 -14.68
C VAL A 152 -8.48 5.20 -15.65
N ALA A 153 -8.24 6.42 -15.16
CA ALA A 153 -7.77 7.52 -15.98
C ALA A 153 -6.37 7.18 -16.54
N LYS A 154 -5.45 6.76 -15.66
CA LYS A 154 -4.10 6.33 -16.05
C LYS A 154 -4.06 5.14 -16.99
N ALA A 155 -4.99 4.19 -16.84
CA ALA A 155 -5.05 3.01 -17.70
C ALA A 155 -5.59 3.29 -19.10
N THR A 156 -5.98 4.53 -19.41
CA THR A 156 -6.48 4.93 -20.73
C THR A 156 -5.65 6.06 -21.33
N LYS A 157 -5.54 6.07 -22.66
CA LYS A 157 -4.81 7.12 -23.38
C LYS A 157 -5.55 8.46 -23.24
N GLY A 158 -4.88 9.44 -22.64
CA GLY A 158 -5.42 10.79 -22.44
C GLY A 158 -6.53 10.87 -21.38
N GLY A 159 -6.60 9.91 -20.45
CA GLY A 159 -7.57 9.97 -19.36
C GLY A 159 -7.23 11.06 -18.33
N ASP A 160 -8.27 11.59 -17.69
CA ASP A 160 -8.17 12.64 -16.67
C ASP A 160 -8.71 12.18 -15.33
N PHE A 161 -7.98 12.54 -14.28
CA PHE A 161 -8.42 12.37 -12.90
C PHE A 161 -8.65 13.73 -12.26
N ILE A 162 -9.90 13.99 -11.88
CA ILE A 162 -10.37 15.30 -11.42
C ILE A 162 -10.72 15.24 -9.93
N ILE A 163 -10.45 16.31 -9.19
CA ILE A 163 -11.04 16.53 -7.86
C ILE A 163 -12.11 17.61 -7.92
N ARG A 164 -13.29 17.30 -7.37
CA ARG A 164 -14.38 18.26 -7.18
C ARG A 164 -14.84 18.25 -5.73
N ILE A 165 -14.88 19.41 -5.09
CA ILE A 165 -15.29 19.52 -3.68
C ILE A 165 -16.81 19.69 -3.61
N GLU A 166 -17.49 18.76 -2.95
CA GLU A 166 -18.95 18.76 -2.78
C GLU A 166 -19.35 19.33 -1.42
N ASP A 167 -19.22 20.65 -1.28
CA ASP A 167 -19.43 21.45 -0.07
C ASP A 167 -20.83 22.08 0.02
N THR A 168 -21.85 21.49 -0.63
CA THR A 168 -23.21 22.04 -0.67
C THR A 168 -23.99 21.94 0.65
N ASP A 169 -23.53 21.09 1.58
CA ASP A 169 -24.06 20.96 2.94
C ASP A 169 -23.22 21.77 3.94
N GLN A 170 -23.46 23.08 3.95
CA GLN A 170 -22.70 24.07 4.73
C GLN A 170 -22.67 23.76 6.23
N ASN A 171 -23.74 23.17 6.79
CA ASN A 171 -23.85 22.87 8.21
C ASN A 171 -22.95 21.71 8.68
N ARG A 172 -22.45 20.90 7.73
CA ARG A 172 -21.63 19.71 8.04
C ARG A 172 -20.16 19.90 7.68
N LEU A 173 -19.77 21.07 7.17
CA LEU A 173 -18.38 21.34 6.80
C LEU A 173 -17.49 21.29 8.04
N VAL A 174 -16.29 20.75 7.85
CA VAL A 174 -15.23 20.73 8.86
C VAL A 174 -14.13 21.70 8.41
N PRO A 175 -13.79 22.74 9.21
CA PRO A 175 -12.95 23.89 8.79
C PRO A 175 -11.55 23.61 8.22
N ASP A 176 -11.03 22.39 8.28
CA ASP A 176 -9.73 21.97 7.74
C ASP A 176 -9.81 20.72 6.82
N ALA A 177 -11.01 20.17 6.61
CA ALA A 177 -11.15 18.88 5.95
C ALA A 177 -10.76 18.93 4.46
N GLU A 178 -11.04 20.03 3.76
CA GLU A 178 -10.65 20.19 2.36
C GLU A 178 -9.12 20.16 2.20
N GLU A 179 -8.40 21.02 2.94
CA GLU A 179 -6.93 21.04 2.90
C GLU A 179 -6.34 19.67 3.27
N ARG A 180 -6.94 19.02 4.28
CA ARG A 180 -6.52 17.70 4.72
C ARG A 180 -6.72 16.64 3.64
N ILE A 181 -7.82 16.69 2.88
CA ILE A 181 -8.06 15.78 1.75
C ILE A 181 -6.93 15.88 0.73
N PHE A 182 -6.49 17.07 0.35
CA PHE A 182 -5.38 17.23 -0.61
C PHE A 182 -4.07 16.66 -0.07
N LYS A 183 -3.70 17.01 1.17
CA LYS A 183 -2.49 16.48 1.83
C LYS A 183 -2.51 14.95 1.92
N ASP A 184 -3.65 14.37 2.25
CA ASP A 184 -3.83 12.93 2.37
C ASP A 184 -3.70 12.22 1.00
N LEU A 185 -4.24 12.80 -0.07
CA LEU A 185 -4.12 12.26 -1.44
C LEU A 185 -2.69 12.40 -1.97
N GLU A 186 -2.03 13.53 -1.74
CA GLU A 186 -0.63 13.75 -2.08
C GLU A 186 0.28 12.76 -1.34
N TRP A 187 0.08 12.60 -0.03
CA TRP A 187 0.78 11.61 0.79
C TRP A 187 0.50 10.18 0.31
N ALA A 188 -0.72 9.88 -0.12
CA ALA A 188 -1.04 8.58 -0.68
C ALA A 188 -0.34 8.35 -2.03
N GLY A 189 0.09 9.40 -2.73
CA GLY A 189 0.77 9.31 -4.04
C GLY A 189 -0.19 9.47 -5.22
N LEU A 190 -1.34 10.12 -5.01
CA LEU A 190 -2.31 10.40 -6.06
C LEU A 190 -2.11 11.82 -6.58
N SER A 191 -2.08 11.95 -7.91
CA SER A 191 -1.99 13.22 -8.63
C SER A 191 -3.21 13.39 -9.53
N TRP A 192 -3.79 14.59 -9.59
CA TRP A 192 -4.95 14.94 -10.42
C TRP A 192 -4.59 15.99 -11.46
N SER A 193 -5.30 15.97 -12.60
CA SER A 193 -5.11 16.93 -13.71
C SER A 193 -5.92 18.21 -13.51
N GLU A 194 -7.07 18.12 -12.85
CA GLU A 194 -7.94 19.25 -12.58
C GLU A 194 -8.44 19.22 -11.13
N GLY A 195 -8.59 20.39 -10.52
CA GLY A 195 -9.04 20.51 -9.14
C GLY A 195 -9.11 21.96 -8.68
N PRO A 196 -9.63 22.24 -7.49
CA PRO A 196 -9.75 23.62 -7.00
C PRO A 196 -8.38 24.27 -6.71
N ASP A 197 -7.33 23.47 -6.50
CA ASP A 197 -5.95 23.91 -6.32
C ASP A 197 -5.18 24.06 -7.64
N LYS A 198 -5.47 23.20 -8.64
CA LYS A 198 -4.81 23.21 -9.96
C LYS A 198 -5.52 24.07 -11.01
N GLY A 199 -6.79 24.39 -10.79
CA GLY A 199 -7.68 24.91 -11.82
C GLY A 199 -7.98 23.84 -12.87
N GLY A 200 -8.41 24.30 -14.05
CA GLY A 200 -8.80 23.46 -15.17
C GLY A 200 -9.92 24.10 -15.98
N PRO A 201 -10.20 23.58 -17.19
CA PRO A 201 -11.11 24.21 -18.14
C PRO A 201 -12.59 24.23 -17.70
N TYR A 202 -12.96 23.46 -16.68
CA TYR A 202 -14.35 23.33 -16.20
C TYR A 202 -14.55 23.91 -14.79
N GLY A 203 -13.58 24.68 -14.30
CA GLY A 203 -13.68 25.38 -13.04
C GLY A 203 -14.89 26.35 -12.99
N PRO A 204 -15.33 26.76 -11.79
CA PRO A 204 -14.78 26.42 -10.49
C PRO A 204 -15.01 24.94 -10.10
N TYR A 205 -14.14 24.37 -9.27
CA TYR A 205 -14.21 22.96 -8.81
C TYR A 205 -14.74 22.79 -7.39
N ARG A 206 -15.21 23.86 -6.74
CA ARG A 206 -16.04 23.79 -5.53
C ARG A 206 -17.49 24.05 -5.89
N GLN A 207 -18.41 23.27 -5.35
CA GLN A 207 -19.83 23.42 -5.68
C GLN A 207 -20.43 24.69 -5.08
N SER A 208 -19.96 25.15 -3.92
CA SER A 208 -20.35 26.44 -3.34
C SER A 208 -20.04 27.65 -4.25
N GLU A 209 -19.08 27.52 -5.16
CA GLU A 209 -18.69 28.56 -6.12
C GLU A 209 -19.53 28.51 -7.42
N ARG A 210 -20.47 27.55 -7.55
CA ARG A 210 -21.23 27.26 -8.78
C ARG A 210 -22.74 27.47 -8.65
N LEU A 211 -23.18 28.23 -7.64
CA LEU A 211 -24.60 28.37 -7.30
C LEU A 211 -25.47 28.89 -8.46
N GLU A 212 -24.98 29.88 -9.21
CA GLU A 212 -25.73 30.42 -10.36
C GLU A 212 -25.93 29.37 -11.45
N THR A 213 -24.91 28.55 -11.74
CA THR A 213 -25.05 27.43 -12.68
C THR A 213 -26.17 26.49 -12.26
N TYR A 214 -26.28 26.13 -10.98
CA TYR A 214 -27.36 25.25 -10.53
C TYR A 214 -28.74 25.93 -10.57
N LYS A 215 -28.82 27.24 -10.31
CA LYS A 215 -30.07 28.00 -10.42
C LYS A 215 -30.57 28.04 -11.87
N GLU A 216 -29.68 28.30 -12.83
CA GLU A 216 -29.99 28.27 -14.27
C GLU A 216 -30.55 26.91 -14.69
N HIS A 217 -29.85 25.82 -14.36
CA HIS A 217 -30.30 24.47 -14.71
C HIS A 217 -31.59 24.07 -14.00
N THR A 218 -31.79 24.53 -12.76
CA THR A 218 -33.05 24.36 -12.05
C THR A 218 -34.18 25.09 -12.78
N HIS A 219 -33.94 26.30 -13.27
CA HIS A 219 -34.92 27.05 -14.05
C HIS A 219 -35.31 26.29 -15.33
N THR A 220 -34.35 25.73 -16.06
CA THR A 220 -34.61 24.90 -17.24
C THR A 220 -35.53 23.71 -16.93
N LEU A 221 -35.31 23.03 -15.80
CA LEU A 221 -36.16 21.91 -15.38
C LEU A 221 -37.60 22.36 -15.03
N ILE A 222 -37.78 23.55 -14.47
CA ILE A 222 -39.13 24.07 -14.19
C ILE A 222 -39.80 24.49 -15.51
N GLU A 223 -39.08 25.09 -16.46
CA GLU A 223 -39.60 25.49 -17.78
C GLU A 223 -40.07 24.29 -18.61
N ASN A 224 -39.31 23.21 -18.64
CA ASN A 224 -39.69 22.00 -19.37
C ASN A 224 -40.69 21.11 -18.60
N GLY A 225 -41.15 21.56 -17.43
CA GLY A 225 -42.12 20.90 -16.57
C GLY A 225 -41.59 19.63 -15.88
N SER A 226 -40.29 19.39 -15.88
CA SER A 226 -39.66 18.26 -15.19
C SER A 226 -39.43 18.53 -13.71
N ALA A 227 -39.51 19.79 -13.28
CA ALA A 227 -39.45 20.20 -11.88
C ALA A 227 -40.55 21.23 -11.55
N TYR A 228 -40.83 21.40 -10.26
CA TYR A 228 -41.80 22.37 -9.77
C TYR A 228 -41.39 22.92 -8.39
N ARG A 229 -41.89 24.12 -8.05
CA ARG A 229 -41.65 24.72 -6.72
C ARG A 229 -42.61 24.12 -5.70
N CYS A 230 -42.09 23.82 -4.53
CA CYS A 230 -42.83 23.31 -3.39
C CYS A 230 -42.74 24.30 -2.24
N PHE A 231 -43.89 24.81 -1.82
CA PHE A 231 -44.06 25.80 -0.75
C PHE A 231 -44.52 25.14 0.57
N CYS A 232 -44.40 23.82 0.68
CA CYS A 232 -44.79 23.10 1.89
C CYS A 232 -43.85 23.45 3.05
N ASN A 233 -44.43 23.71 4.22
CA ASN A 233 -43.65 23.96 5.43
C ASN A 233 -42.88 22.70 5.86
N GLN A 234 -41.56 22.84 6.09
CA GLN A 234 -40.68 21.74 6.47
C GLN A 234 -41.12 21.03 7.77
N SER A 235 -41.50 21.79 8.80
CA SER A 235 -41.90 21.21 10.10
C SER A 235 -43.15 20.32 9.97
N VAL A 236 -44.09 20.71 9.10
CA VAL A 236 -45.29 19.93 8.80
C VAL A 236 -44.94 18.66 8.06
N LEU A 237 -44.08 18.75 7.03
CA LEU A 237 -43.62 17.57 6.28
C LEU A 237 -42.88 16.58 7.18
N GLU A 238 -42.04 17.05 8.10
CA GLU A 238 -41.31 16.21 9.05
C GLU A 238 -42.24 15.54 10.07
N ALA A 239 -43.27 16.24 10.55
CA ALA A 239 -44.28 15.66 11.44
C ALA A 239 -45.09 14.57 10.71
N GLN A 240 -45.52 14.84 9.48
CA GLN A 240 -46.21 13.85 8.63
C GLN A 240 -45.32 12.64 8.36
N LYS A 241 -44.03 12.87 8.04
CA LYS A 241 -43.07 11.80 7.78
C LYS A 241 -42.88 10.90 8.99
N ARG A 242 -42.77 11.47 10.19
CA ARG A 242 -42.70 10.72 11.45
C ARG A 242 -43.96 9.88 11.68
N ALA A 243 -45.14 10.47 11.54
CA ALA A 243 -46.40 9.74 11.69
C ALA A 243 -46.55 8.59 10.68
N LEU A 244 -46.13 8.78 9.42
CA LEU A 244 -46.14 7.73 8.40
C LEU A 244 -45.14 6.61 8.72
N HIS A 245 -43.93 6.97 9.15
CA HIS A 245 -42.91 6.01 9.58
C HIS A 245 -43.41 5.14 10.75
N ASP A 246 -43.98 5.77 11.78
CA ASP A 246 -44.50 5.08 12.97
C ASP A 246 -45.70 4.18 12.62
N ALA A 247 -46.43 4.52 11.57
CA ALA A 247 -47.51 3.71 11.01
C ALA A 247 -47.05 2.64 9.99
N GLY A 248 -45.74 2.49 9.74
CA GLY A 248 -45.20 1.55 8.76
C GLY A 248 -45.58 1.86 7.30
N LYS A 249 -45.95 3.10 6.99
CA LYS A 249 -46.36 3.56 5.65
C LYS A 249 -45.19 4.19 4.90
N SER A 250 -45.33 4.31 3.58
CA SER A 250 -44.35 5.00 2.74
C SER A 250 -44.18 6.45 3.18
N THR A 251 -42.94 6.88 3.33
CA THR A 251 -42.56 8.25 3.70
C THR A 251 -42.28 9.14 2.49
N ALA A 252 -42.63 8.69 1.29
CA ALA A 252 -42.44 9.45 0.05
C ALA A 252 -43.23 10.75 0.08
N TYR A 253 -42.65 11.82 -0.48
CA TYR A 253 -43.36 13.09 -0.57
C TYR A 253 -44.65 12.94 -1.41
N PRO A 254 -45.82 13.38 -0.93
CA PRO A 254 -47.11 13.12 -1.58
C PRO A 254 -47.37 13.95 -2.85
N GLY A 255 -46.46 14.86 -3.23
CA GLY A 255 -46.64 15.67 -4.43
C GLY A 255 -47.60 16.85 -4.27
N THR A 256 -47.82 17.34 -3.05
CA THR A 256 -48.83 18.38 -2.71
C THR A 256 -48.80 19.61 -3.62
N CYS A 257 -47.61 20.07 -4.02
CA CYS A 257 -47.45 21.26 -4.87
C CYS A 257 -47.35 20.95 -6.38
N ARG A 258 -47.46 19.68 -6.80
CA ARG A 258 -47.27 19.29 -8.21
C ARG A 258 -48.31 19.90 -9.14
N SER A 259 -49.53 20.12 -8.65
CA SER A 259 -50.66 20.66 -9.40
C SER A 259 -50.79 22.18 -9.32
N VAL A 260 -49.89 22.88 -8.61
CA VAL A 260 -49.92 24.35 -8.54
C VAL A 260 -49.66 24.92 -9.93
N PRO A 261 -50.55 25.77 -10.49
CA PRO A 261 -50.35 26.37 -11.80
C PRO A 261 -49.05 27.16 -11.87
N ARG A 262 -48.38 27.13 -13.03
CA ARG A 262 -47.09 27.81 -13.22
C ARG A 262 -47.15 29.31 -12.89
N SER A 263 -48.22 29.99 -13.31
CA SER A 263 -48.45 31.40 -13.03
C SER A 263 -48.52 31.70 -11.52
N GLU A 264 -49.28 30.91 -10.77
CA GLU A 264 -49.36 31.04 -9.30
C GLU A 264 -48.01 30.73 -8.64
N SER A 265 -47.33 29.67 -9.09
CA SER A 265 -46.00 29.33 -8.57
C SER A 265 -44.97 30.43 -8.81
N ASP A 266 -44.99 31.08 -9.97
CA ASP A 266 -44.07 32.17 -10.31
C ASP A 266 -44.41 33.44 -9.49
N GLU A 267 -45.69 33.75 -9.31
CA GLU A 267 -46.14 34.87 -8.46
C GLU A 267 -45.71 34.70 -7.00
N ARG A 268 -45.93 33.51 -6.42
CA ARG A 268 -45.54 33.20 -5.03
C ARG A 268 -44.02 33.31 -4.83
N ALA A 269 -43.25 32.78 -5.77
CA ALA A 269 -41.80 32.89 -5.76
C ALA A 269 -41.33 34.34 -5.89
N ALA A 270 -41.94 35.13 -6.78
CA ALA A 270 -41.62 36.55 -6.96
C ALA A 270 -41.94 37.41 -5.72
N LYS A 271 -42.96 37.02 -4.93
CA LYS A 271 -43.28 37.61 -3.62
C LYS A 271 -42.31 37.21 -2.51
N GLY A 272 -41.32 36.37 -2.79
CA GLY A 272 -40.34 35.91 -1.81
C GLY A 272 -40.84 34.80 -0.89
N GLU A 273 -41.93 34.10 -1.24
CA GLU A 273 -42.39 32.96 -0.43
C GLU A 273 -41.35 31.84 -0.43
N ALA A 274 -41.00 31.36 0.77
CA ALA A 274 -40.01 30.31 0.96
C ALA A 274 -40.43 29.02 0.25
N HIS A 275 -39.54 28.47 -0.57
CA HIS A 275 -39.80 27.25 -1.33
C HIS A 275 -38.55 26.42 -1.56
N VAL A 276 -38.75 25.17 -1.96
CA VAL A 276 -37.73 24.31 -2.56
C VAL A 276 -38.14 23.98 -3.99
N VAL A 277 -37.21 23.47 -4.80
CA VAL A 277 -37.53 22.91 -6.12
C VAL A 277 -37.43 21.40 -6.05
N ARG A 278 -38.44 20.69 -6.54
CA ARG A 278 -38.50 19.22 -6.57
C ARG A 278 -38.56 18.71 -8.00
N LEU A 279 -37.99 17.53 -8.23
CA LEU A 279 -38.20 16.79 -9.47
C LEU A 279 -39.65 16.30 -9.53
N ASN A 280 -40.27 16.37 -10.71
CA ASN A 280 -41.53 15.70 -11.02
C ASN A 280 -41.23 14.25 -11.45
N SER A 281 -40.85 13.42 -10.49
CA SER A 281 -40.32 12.08 -10.73
C SER A 281 -41.32 11.15 -11.43
N GLY A 282 -42.62 11.42 -11.29
CA GLY A 282 -43.68 10.67 -11.96
C GLY A 282 -43.58 10.66 -13.50
N ARG A 283 -42.82 11.58 -14.10
CA ARG A 283 -42.57 11.62 -15.55
C ARG A 283 -41.56 10.59 -16.05
N PHE A 284 -40.77 9.98 -15.17
CA PHE A 284 -39.60 9.16 -15.54
C PHE A 284 -39.69 7.69 -15.12
N GLY A 285 -40.82 7.28 -14.53
CA GLY A 285 -41.08 5.88 -14.18
C GLY A 285 -40.01 5.26 -13.27
N THR A 286 -39.44 4.12 -13.70
CA THR A 286 -38.39 3.37 -12.99
C THR A 286 -37.15 3.21 -13.87
N PRO A 287 -36.25 4.21 -13.90
CA PRO A 287 -35.07 4.17 -14.77
C PRO A 287 -34.23 2.91 -14.57
N LYS A 288 -33.84 2.29 -15.68
CA LYS A 288 -32.98 1.10 -15.73
C LYS A 288 -31.62 1.47 -16.28
N PHE A 289 -30.56 0.90 -15.71
CA PHE A 289 -29.21 1.03 -16.26
C PHE A 289 -28.40 -0.25 -16.11
N LYS A 290 -27.23 -0.25 -16.74
CA LYS A 290 -26.22 -1.29 -16.58
C LYS A 290 -25.01 -0.69 -15.87
N ASP A 291 -24.83 -1.07 -14.61
CA ASP A 291 -23.61 -0.77 -13.87
C ASP A 291 -22.44 -1.59 -14.42
N ALA A 292 -21.26 -0.99 -14.55
CA ALA A 292 -20.07 -1.68 -15.07
C ALA A 292 -19.59 -2.83 -14.16
N ILE A 293 -19.93 -2.81 -12.87
CA ILE A 293 -19.55 -3.83 -11.87
C ILE A 293 -20.74 -4.74 -11.54
N TYR A 294 -21.90 -4.17 -11.20
CA TYR A 294 -23.11 -4.90 -10.77
C TYR A 294 -23.96 -5.42 -11.93
N GLY A 295 -23.79 -4.90 -13.14
CA GLY A 295 -24.61 -5.25 -14.29
C GLY A 295 -25.97 -4.56 -14.28
N PRO A 296 -27.02 -5.14 -14.90
CA PRO A 296 -28.35 -4.53 -14.97
C PRO A 296 -28.94 -4.25 -13.58
N PHE A 297 -29.41 -3.01 -13.37
CA PHE A 297 -30.07 -2.58 -12.14
C PHE A 297 -31.32 -1.75 -12.47
N GLN A 298 -32.39 -2.00 -11.72
CA GLN A 298 -33.65 -1.25 -11.76
C GLN A 298 -34.33 -1.38 -10.40
N LYS A 299 -34.90 -0.28 -9.89
CA LYS A 299 -35.76 -0.33 -8.70
C LYS A 299 -37.14 -0.89 -9.04
N LYS A 300 -37.78 -1.53 -8.06
CA LYS A 300 -39.18 -1.94 -8.17
C LYS A 300 -40.11 -0.73 -8.11
N GLU A 301 -39.87 0.15 -7.15
CA GLU A 301 -40.69 1.34 -6.92
C GLU A 301 -40.15 2.55 -7.71
N PRO A 302 -41.04 3.43 -8.20
CA PRO A 302 -40.64 4.69 -8.82
C PRO A 302 -39.95 5.61 -7.81
N GLU A 303 -39.17 6.56 -8.32
CA GLU A 303 -38.56 7.58 -7.48
C GLU A 303 -39.59 8.57 -6.95
N GLU A 304 -39.41 9.02 -5.71
CA GLU A 304 -40.17 10.13 -5.13
C GLU A 304 -39.77 11.48 -5.74
N ASP A 305 -40.61 12.50 -5.58
CA ASP A 305 -40.30 13.89 -5.96
C ASP A 305 -39.28 14.49 -4.97
N PHE A 306 -38.00 14.14 -5.15
CA PHE A 306 -36.91 14.58 -4.28
C PHE A 306 -36.52 16.03 -4.56
N VAL A 307 -35.93 16.68 -3.54
CA VAL A 307 -35.50 18.08 -3.62
C VAL A 307 -34.25 18.21 -4.49
N LEU A 308 -34.26 19.18 -5.41
CA LEU A 308 -33.16 19.56 -6.29
C LEU A 308 -32.44 20.82 -5.80
N MET A 309 -33.22 21.83 -5.40
CA MET A 309 -32.73 23.10 -4.88
C MET A 309 -33.40 23.39 -3.53
N LYS A 310 -32.59 23.68 -2.50
CA LYS A 310 -33.06 24.02 -1.16
C LYS A 310 -33.48 25.50 -1.09
N THR A 311 -34.17 25.87 -0.01
CA THR A 311 -34.62 27.25 0.25
C THR A 311 -33.46 28.22 0.48
N ASP A 312 -32.33 27.75 0.97
CA ASP A 312 -31.09 28.53 1.16
C ASP A 312 -30.35 28.84 -0.16
N GLY A 313 -30.89 28.40 -1.30
CA GLY A 313 -30.29 28.60 -2.62
C GLY A 313 -29.16 27.65 -2.97
N PHE A 314 -28.84 26.68 -2.11
CA PHE A 314 -27.89 25.60 -2.42
C PHE A 314 -28.60 24.41 -3.07
N PRO A 315 -27.97 23.76 -4.07
CA PRO A 315 -28.50 22.52 -4.62
C PRO A 315 -28.39 21.38 -3.60
N THR A 316 -29.16 20.31 -3.82
CA THR A 316 -28.86 19.02 -3.19
C THR A 316 -27.75 18.31 -3.95
N TYR A 317 -27.13 17.32 -3.30
CA TYR A 317 -26.16 16.42 -3.94
C TYR A 317 -26.65 15.90 -5.29
N HIS A 318 -27.94 15.53 -5.41
CA HIS A 318 -28.47 14.93 -6.64
C HIS A 318 -28.41 15.87 -7.83
N LEU A 319 -28.81 17.13 -7.67
CA LEU A 319 -28.77 18.12 -8.74
C LEU A 319 -27.33 18.49 -9.08
N ALA A 320 -26.55 18.88 -8.06
CA ALA A 320 -25.19 19.37 -8.25
C ALA A 320 -24.29 18.31 -8.92
N ASN A 321 -24.39 17.05 -8.47
CA ASN A 321 -23.59 15.95 -9.01
C ASN A 321 -23.88 15.69 -10.50
N VAL A 322 -25.16 15.67 -10.91
CA VAL A 322 -25.54 15.43 -12.33
C VAL A 322 -25.14 16.60 -13.23
N VAL A 323 -25.41 17.84 -12.78
CA VAL A 323 -25.04 19.05 -13.53
C VAL A 323 -23.52 19.11 -13.72
N ASP A 324 -22.74 18.93 -12.65
CA ASP A 324 -21.29 19.01 -12.74
C ASP A 324 -20.68 17.84 -13.50
N ASP A 325 -21.19 16.62 -13.35
CA ASP A 325 -20.68 15.48 -14.12
C ASP A 325 -20.92 15.70 -15.63
N HIS A 326 -22.06 16.30 -16.03
CA HIS A 326 -22.30 16.68 -17.43
C HIS A 326 -21.40 17.82 -17.90
N LEU A 327 -21.30 18.91 -17.13
CA LEU A 327 -20.54 20.10 -17.54
C LEU A 327 -19.03 19.85 -17.56
N MET A 328 -18.51 19.07 -16.63
CA MET A 328 -17.09 18.67 -16.57
C MET A 328 -16.74 17.50 -17.51
N LYS A 329 -17.71 17.05 -18.32
CA LYS A 329 -17.56 15.97 -19.32
C LYS A 329 -17.04 14.67 -18.71
N ILE A 330 -17.57 14.31 -17.53
CA ILE A 330 -17.24 13.05 -16.87
C ILE A 330 -17.79 11.89 -17.72
N THR A 331 -16.93 10.93 -18.05
CA THR A 331 -17.35 9.74 -18.81
C THR A 331 -17.61 8.54 -17.91
N HIS A 332 -16.93 8.48 -16.75
CA HIS A 332 -17.05 7.39 -15.79
C HIS A 332 -17.27 7.92 -14.38
N VAL A 333 -18.38 7.52 -13.75
CA VAL A 333 -18.69 7.79 -12.35
C VAL A 333 -18.38 6.54 -11.53
N ILE A 334 -17.24 6.57 -10.85
CA ILE A 334 -16.77 5.48 -9.99
C ILE A 334 -16.91 5.91 -8.53
N ARG A 335 -17.81 5.26 -7.77
CA ARG A 335 -18.14 5.60 -6.39
C ARG A 335 -18.57 4.37 -5.59
N GLY A 336 -18.74 4.50 -4.27
CA GLY A 336 -19.15 3.36 -3.42
C GLY A 336 -20.58 2.86 -3.71
N GLU A 337 -20.84 1.57 -3.49
CA GLU A 337 -22.14 0.91 -3.73
C GLU A 337 -23.31 1.47 -2.92
N GLU A 338 -23.05 2.25 -1.86
CA GLU A 338 -24.10 2.98 -1.14
C GLU A 338 -24.87 3.94 -2.04
N TRP A 339 -24.26 4.40 -3.14
CA TRP A 339 -24.89 5.28 -4.12
C TRP A 339 -25.63 4.54 -5.24
N LEU A 340 -25.53 3.21 -5.32
CA LEU A 340 -26.19 2.42 -6.36
C LEU A 340 -27.70 2.65 -6.34
N ILE A 341 -28.29 2.69 -5.13
CA ILE A 341 -29.72 2.94 -4.92
C ILE A 341 -30.13 4.38 -5.30
N SER A 342 -29.19 5.33 -5.37
CA SER A 342 -29.49 6.70 -5.79
C SER A 342 -29.32 6.91 -7.28
N THR A 343 -28.70 5.98 -8.01
CA THR A 343 -28.40 6.16 -9.44
C THR A 343 -29.66 6.30 -10.31
N PRO A 344 -30.79 5.60 -10.06
CA PRO A 344 -32.00 5.87 -10.83
C PRO A 344 -32.55 7.29 -10.65
N LYS A 345 -32.34 7.95 -9.49
CA LYS A 345 -32.63 9.39 -9.31
C LYS A 345 -31.79 10.25 -10.25
N HIS A 346 -30.51 9.92 -10.41
CA HIS A 346 -29.59 10.63 -11.31
C HIS A 346 -29.96 10.40 -12.77
N LEU A 347 -30.36 9.19 -13.16
CA LEU A 347 -30.81 8.89 -14.52
C LEU A 347 -32.09 9.65 -14.89
N ALA A 348 -33.06 9.74 -13.97
CA ALA A 348 -34.23 10.58 -14.17
C ALA A 348 -33.86 12.05 -14.41
N LEU A 349 -32.81 12.56 -13.74
CA LEU A 349 -32.30 13.90 -14.00
C LEU A 349 -31.61 14.03 -15.36
N TYR A 350 -30.75 13.08 -15.75
CA TYR A 350 -30.17 13.06 -17.10
C TYR A 350 -31.26 13.06 -18.18
N GLU A 351 -32.30 12.23 -18.02
CA GLU A 351 -33.46 12.20 -18.92
C GLU A 351 -34.23 13.53 -18.91
N ALA A 352 -34.46 14.14 -17.74
CA ALA A 352 -35.11 15.44 -17.61
C ALA A 352 -34.37 16.58 -18.32
N PHE A 353 -33.04 16.49 -18.43
CA PHE A 353 -32.22 17.43 -19.19
C PHE A 353 -32.04 17.03 -20.67
N GLY A 354 -32.42 15.81 -21.06
CA GLY A 354 -32.09 15.27 -22.39
C GLY A 354 -30.60 14.99 -22.59
N TRP A 355 -29.88 14.69 -21.51
CA TRP A 355 -28.45 14.42 -21.52
C TRP A 355 -28.13 12.92 -21.51
N GLU A 356 -27.01 12.55 -22.12
CA GLU A 356 -26.49 11.19 -22.02
C GLU A 356 -25.81 10.96 -20.65
N PRO A 357 -26.19 9.90 -19.91
CA PRO A 357 -25.56 9.59 -18.64
C PRO A 357 -24.16 8.99 -18.83
N PRO A 358 -23.22 9.22 -17.90
CA PRO A 358 -21.91 8.56 -17.91
C PRO A 358 -22.03 7.07 -17.60
N THR A 359 -20.94 6.34 -17.83
CA THR A 359 -20.81 4.96 -17.32
C THR A 359 -20.74 4.99 -15.79
N PHE A 360 -21.66 4.30 -15.13
CA PHE A 360 -21.64 4.13 -13.67
C PHE A 360 -20.91 2.83 -13.29
N ALA A 361 -20.05 2.91 -12.28
CA ALA A 361 -19.39 1.76 -11.69
C ALA A 361 -19.37 1.89 -10.16
N HIS A 362 -20.09 1.00 -9.48
CA HIS A 362 -20.20 1.04 -8.02
C HIS A 362 -19.20 0.08 -7.37
N LEU A 363 -18.33 0.60 -6.50
CA LEU A 363 -17.33 -0.18 -5.75
C LEU A 363 -17.96 -0.78 -4.50
N GLY A 364 -17.79 -2.09 -4.29
CA GLY A 364 -18.24 -2.76 -3.07
C GLY A 364 -17.63 -2.15 -1.79
N LEU A 365 -18.41 -2.06 -0.71
CA LEU A 365 -17.99 -1.45 0.55
C LEU A 365 -16.84 -2.22 1.20
N LEU A 366 -15.89 -1.51 1.79
CA LEU A 366 -14.90 -2.14 2.67
C LEU A 366 -15.56 -2.52 4.00
N VAL A 367 -15.38 -3.77 4.41
CA VAL A 367 -15.91 -4.32 5.67
C VAL A 367 -14.80 -4.93 6.52
N SER A 368 -15.02 -4.99 7.82
CA SER A 368 -14.16 -5.67 8.78
C SER A 368 -14.05 -7.18 8.47
N ASN A 369 -13.10 -7.88 9.09
CA ASN A 369 -12.92 -9.34 8.89
C ASN A 369 -14.18 -10.16 9.22
N ASP A 370 -14.93 -9.71 10.24
CA ASP A 370 -16.21 -10.27 10.68
C ASP A 370 -17.39 -9.92 9.74
N GLY A 371 -17.17 -9.07 8.73
CA GLY A 371 -18.19 -8.62 7.79
C GLY A 371 -18.98 -7.38 8.24
N SER A 372 -18.70 -6.85 9.44
CA SER A 372 -19.32 -5.62 9.92
C SER A 372 -18.85 -4.41 9.11
N LYS A 373 -19.71 -3.40 8.99
CA LYS A 373 -19.33 -2.13 8.34
C LYS A 373 -18.18 -1.50 9.13
N LEU A 374 -17.14 -1.06 8.42
CA LEU A 374 -16.05 -0.32 9.03
C LEU A 374 -16.59 0.94 9.72
N SER A 375 -16.37 1.05 11.02
CA SER A 375 -16.81 2.18 11.82
C SER A 375 -15.70 3.23 11.92
N LYS A 376 -16.05 4.52 12.02
CA LYS A 376 -15.07 5.61 12.24
C LYS A 376 -14.24 5.44 13.53
N ARG A 377 -14.66 4.57 14.45
CA ARG A 377 -13.92 4.23 15.69
C ARG A 377 -12.84 3.15 15.46
N ASN A 378 -12.86 2.47 14.32
CA ASN A 378 -11.87 1.45 14.01
C ASN A 378 -10.61 2.14 13.49
N ALA A 379 -9.47 1.98 14.17
CA ALA A 379 -8.19 2.58 13.78
C ALA A 379 -7.79 2.25 12.32
N SER A 380 -8.22 1.10 11.80
CA SER A 380 -8.01 0.66 10.42
C SER A 380 -8.73 1.50 9.34
N VAL A 381 -9.54 2.48 9.74
CA VAL A 381 -10.30 3.34 8.82
C VAL A 381 -9.59 4.67 8.58
N ASN A 382 -8.83 5.14 9.57
CA ASN A 382 -8.15 6.43 9.53
C ASN A 382 -6.83 6.30 8.78
N LEU A 383 -6.57 7.24 7.87
CA LEU A 383 -5.35 7.22 7.07
C LEU A 383 -4.09 7.47 7.92
N SER A 384 -4.20 8.30 8.96
CA SER A 384 -3.10 8.62 9.88
C SER A 384 -2.50 7.36 10.51
N THR A 385 -3.31 6.35 10.84
CA THR A 385 -2.83 5.07 11.38
C THR A 385 -1.77 4.43 10.50
N TYR A 386 -1.95 4.49 9.17
CA TYR A 386 -1.00 3.91 8.22
C TYR A 386 0.27 4.76 8.08
N MET A 387 0.14 6.09 8.20
CA MET A 387 1.28 7.03 8.24
C MET A 387 2.14 6.78 9.49
N ASP A 388 1.51 6.65 10.66
CA ASP A 388 2.16 6.43 11.95
C ASP A 388 2.88 5.07 11.98
N GLN A 389 2.27 4.05 11.38
CA GLN A 389 2.86 2.72 11.17
C GLN A 389 3.93 2.68 10.07
N LYS A 390 4.30 3.83 9.49
CA LYS A 390 5.35 3.94 8.45
C LYS A 390 5.07 3.07 7.22
N VAL A 391 3.79 2.85 6.90
CA VAL A 391 3.37 2.13 5.69
C VAL A 391 3.74 2.95 4.46
N PHE A 392 4.36 2.30 3.48
CA PHE A 392 4.71 2.96 2.23
C PHE A 392 3.42 3.27 1.44
N PRO A 393 3.26 4.51 0.94
CA PRO A 393 2.07 4.89 0.17
C PRO A 393 1.78 3.94 -1.00
N MET A 394 2.81 3.55 -1.76
CA MET A 394 2.66 2.59 -2.86
C MET A 394 2.25 1.20 -2.41
N ALA A 395 2.74 0.72 -1.26
CA ALA A 395 2.30 -0.56 -0.69
C ALA A 395 0.82 -0.51 -0.28
N LEU A 396 0.39 0.61 0.34
CA LEU A 396 -1.00 0.85 0.69
C LEU A 396 -1.90 0.89 -0.55
N GLN A 397 -1.49 1.61 -1.61
CA GLN A 397 -2.21 1.68 -2.88
C GLN A 397 -2.32 0.32 -3.57
N ALA A 398 -1.21 -0.43 -3.68
CA ALA A 398 -1.22 -1.74 -4.32
C ALA A 398 -2.11 -2.74 -3.56
N TRP A 399 -2.10 -2.68 -2.23
CA TRP A 399 -3.01 -3.44 -1.38
C TRP A 399 -4.47 -3.01 -1.58
N LEU A 400 -4.78 -1.71 -1.56
CA LEU A 400 -6.13 -1.18 -1.77
C LEU A 400 -6.70 -1.53 -3.15
N ALA A 401 -5.88 -1.46 -4.20
CA ALA A 401 -6.23 -1.91 -5.54
C ALA A 401 -6.53 -3.41 -5.58
N ASN A 402 -5.89 -4.20 -4.71
CA ASN A 402 -6.15 -5.63 -4.56
C ASN A 402 -7.38 -5.94 -3.69
N LEU A 403 -7.96 -4.96 -3.01
CA LEU A 403 -9.21 -5.13 -2.28
C LEU A 403 -10.39 -5.05 -3.25
N GLY A 404 -10.85 -6.23 -3.65
CA GLY A 404 -12.02 -6.38 -4.52
C GLY A 404 -11.72 -6.28 -6.01
N ALA A 405 -10.45 -6.22 -6.40
CA ALA A 405 -9.96 -6.49 -7.75
C ALA A 405 -8.66 -7.33 -7.69
N SER A 406 -8.18 -7.81 -8.84
CA SER A 406 -6.96 -8.63 -8.90
C SER A 406 -5.95 -8.08 -9.89
N PHE A 407 -4.66 -8.29 -9.62
CA PHE A 407 -3.60 -8.15 -10.60
C PHE A 407 -3.59 -9.33 -11.58
N LYS A 408 -3.04 -9.13 -12.78
CA LYS A 408 -2.73 -10.19 -13.73
C LYS A 408 -1.78 -11.22 -13.08
N LYS A 409 -1.83 -12.47 -13.55
CA LYS A 409 -1.00 -13.56 -13.00
C LYS A 409 0.49 -13.29 -13.28
N GLY A 410 1.35 -13.62 -12.31
CA GLY A 410 2.81 -13.53 -12.46
C GLY A 410 3.39 -12.12 -12.37
N ILE A 411 2.58 -11.12 -12.03
CA ILE A 411 3.03 -9.73 -11.89
C ILE A 411 3.74 -9.54 -10.55
N GLN A 412 4.93 -8.94 -10.60
CA GLN A 412 5.66 -8.48 -9.42
C GLN A 412 4.92 -7.32 -8.76
N ILE A 413 5.21 -7.05 -7.49
CA ILE A 413 4.55 -5.94 -6.78
C ILE A 413 4.88 -4.61 -7.48
N PRO A 414 3.85 -3.81 -7.84
CA PRO A 414 4.03 -2.52 -8.50
C PRO A 414 4.97 -1.58 -7.76
N ARG A 415 5.88 -0.91 -8.49
CA ARG A 415 6.69 0.19 -7.93
C ARG A 415 5.98 1.52 -8.06
N PHE A 416 5.33 1.73 -9.20
CA PHE A 416 4.64 2.96 -9.55
C PHE A 416 3.15 2.74 -9.76
N LEU A 417 2.38 3.82 -9.76
CA LEU A 417 0.92 3.73 -9.90
C LEU A 417 0.52 3.30 -11.32
N GLU A 418 1.35 3.62 -12.30
CA GLU A 418 1.27 3.16 -13.70
C GLU A 418 1.35 1.62 -13.76
N ASP A 419 2.27 1.01 -13.02
CA ASP A 419 2.37 -0.46 -12.94
C ASP A 419 1.08 -1.07 -12.38
N VAL A 420 0.45 -0.41 -11.39
CA VAL A 420 -0.85 -0.86 -10.86
C VAL A 420 -1.90 -0.76 -11.97
N ALA A 421 -2.00 0.39 -12.63
CA ALA A 421 -2.98 0.64 -13.69
C ALA A 421 -2.84 -0.36 -14.86
N ASP A 422 -1.62 -0.70 -15.25
CA ASP A 422 -1.32 -1.61 -16.35
C ASP A 422 -1.58 -3.08 -16.03
N ASN A 423 -1.37 -3.45 -14.77
CA ASN A 423 -1.46 -4.83 -14.34
C ASN A 423 -2.78 -5.19 -13.66
N LEU A 424 -3.62 -4.22 -13.33
CA LEU A 424 -4.93 -4.51 -12.78
C LEU A 424 -5.87 -5.10 -13.83
N THR A 425 -6.65 -6.10 -13.41
CA THR A 425 -7.64 -6.76 -14.28
C THR A 425 -8.90 -5.93 -14.49
N TYR A 426 -9.16 -4.91 -13.66
CA TYR A 426 -10.41 -4.14 -13.60
C TYR A 426 -11.68 -5.01 -13.54
N LYS A 427 -11.53 -6.23 -13.01
CA LYS A 427 -12.63 -7.12 -12.67
C LYS A 427 -12.87 -7.01 -11.19
N PHE A 428 -14.10 -6.63 -10.83
CA PHE A 428 -14.44 -6.29 -9.46
C PHE A 428 -15.33 -7.36 -8.83
N THR A 429 -15.05 -7.69 -7.57
CA THR A 429 -15.98 -8.43 -6.71
C THR A 429 -17.09 -7.49 -6.23
N ARG A 430 -18.29 -8.05 -6.02
CA ARG A 430 -19.48 -7.32 -5.56
C ARG A 430 -19.69 -7.48 -4.06
N GLY A 431 -20.34 -6.50 -3.44
CA GLY A 431 -20.71 -6.49 -2.02
C GLY A 431 -19.54 -6.18 -1.07
N GLY A 432 -19.69 -6.58 0.19
CA GLY A 432 -18.73 -6.31 1.25
C GLY A 432 -17.35 -6.93 1.02
N ILE A 433 -16.35 -6.09 0.82
CA ILE A 433 -14.94 -6.45 0.62
C ILE A 433 -14.23 -6.48 1.97
N LYS A 434 -13.94 -7.69 2.45
CA LYS A 434 -13.23 -7.87 3.72
C LYS A 434 -11.82 -7.29 3.63
N LEU A 435 -11.46 -6.45 4.61
CA LEU A 435 -10.06 -6.08 4.81
C LEU A 435 -9.22 -7.34 5.10
N ASN A 436 -7.95 -7.29 4.75
CA ASN A 436 -6.99 -8.34 5.12
C ASN A 436 -5.65 -7.70 5.52
N PRO A 437 -5.57 -7.07 6.72
CA PRO A 437 -4.37 -6.35 7.16
C PRO A 437 -3.09 -7.18 7.11
N GLN A 438 -3.18 -8.49 7.29
CA GLN A 438 -2.04 -9.41 7.16
C GLN A 438 -1.42 -9.36 5.75
N LYS A 439 -2.24 -9.15 4.71
CA LYS A 439 -1.78 -9.01 3.33
C LYS A 439 -1.09 -7.67 3.09
N LEU A 440 -1.47 -6.60 3.80
CA LEU A 440 -0.74 -5.33 3.73
C LEU A 440 0.72 -5.50 4.16
N GLY A 441 0.99 -6.30 5.20
CA GLY A 441 2.36 -6.64 5.60
C GLY A 441 3.17 -7.31 4.48
N PHE A 442 2.52 -8.13 3.65
CA PHE A 442 3.15 -8.69 2.44
C PHE A 442 3.47 -7.61 1.40
N PHE A 443 2.53 -6.71 1.08
CA PHE A 443 2.78 -5.60 0.14
C PHE A 443 3.89 -4.67 0.63
N GLN A 444 3.91 -4.33 1.93
CA GLN A 444 4.94 -3.53 2.57
C GLN A 444 6.32 -4.19 2.43
N HIS A 445 6.41 -5.48 2.72
CA HIS A 445 7.66 -6.25 2.62
C HIS A 445 8.18 -6.33 1.19
N GLU A 446 7.33 -6.67 0.23
CA GLU A 446 7.73 -6.81 -1.17
C GLU A 446 8.13 -5.45 -1.78
N TYR A 447 7.38 -4.39 -1.49
CA TYR A 447 7.72 -3.04 -1.96
C TYR A 447 9.05 -2.57 -1.38
N ARG A 448 9.29 -2.80 -0.09
CA ARG A 448 10.59 -2.52 0.55
C ARG A 448 11.73 -3.28 -0.11
N ASN A 449 11.57 -4.58 -0.36
CA ASN A 449 12.59 -5.38 -1.03
C ASN A 449 12.85 -4.90 -2.46
N LEU A 450 11.83 -4.39 -3.14
CA LEU A 450 11.97 -3.76 -4.45
C LEU A 450 12.78 -2.46 -4.37
N LEU A 451 12.57 -1.64 -3.35
CA LEU A 451 13.35 -0.42 -3.13
C LEU A 451 14.84 -0.75 -2.98
N PHE A 452 15.19 -1.72 -2.14
CA PHE A 452 16.59 -2.08 -1.91
C PHE A 452 17.32 -2.76 -3.09
N LYS A 453 16.59 -3.17 -4.15
CA LYS A 453 17.22 -3.62 -5.40
C LYS A 453 17.75 -2.47 -6.26
N THR A 454 17.32 -1.25 -5.96
CA THR A 454 17.70 -0.04 -6.68
C THR A 454 18.73 0.74 -5.85
N PRO A 455 19.82 1.24 -6.45
CA PRO A 455 20.75 2.13 -5.75
C PRO A 455 20.05 3.38 -5.20
N MET A 456 20.52 3.91 -4.06
CA MET A 456 19.93 5.12 -3.44
C MET A 456 19.81 6.30 -4.42
N SER A 457 20.79 6.47 -5.31
CA SER A 457 20.85 7.53 -6.33
C SER A 457 19.73 7.47 -7.35
N ASP A 458 19.19 6.28 -7.61
CA ASP A 458 18.26 6.00 -8.70
C ASP A 458 16.80 6.03 -8.22
N HIS A 459 16.59 6.35 -6.95
CA HIS A 459 15.27 6.58 -6.37
C HIS A 459 14.76 7.99 -6.65
N THR A 460 13.44 8.11 -6.76
CA THR A 460 12.81 9.44 -6.79
C THR A 460 13.08 10.19 -5.48
N PRO A 461 13.09 11.54 -5.47
CA PRO A 461 13.29 12.31 -4.24
C PRO A 461 12.33 11.90 -3.11
N ARG A 462 11.09 11.57 -3.47
CA ARG A 462 10.07 11.07 -2.54
C ARG A 462 10.42 9.70 -1.96
N GLU A 463 10.85 8.75 -2.79
CA GLU A 463 11.32 7.45 -2.31
C GLU A 463 12.53 7.60 -1.38
N GLN A 464 13.49 8.47 -1.71
CA GLN A 464 14.66 8.73 -0.85
C GLN A 464 14.25 9.28 0.52
N VAL A 465 13.28 10.18 0.58
CA VAL A 465 12.71 10.67 1.86
C VAL A 465 12.06 9.53 2.62
N LEU A 466 11.19 8.75 1.97
CA LEU A 466 10.50 7.63 2.62
C LEU A 466 11.47 6.56 3.13
N ILE A 467 12.52 6.22 2.39
CA ILE A 467 13.54 5.26 2.84
C ILE A 467 14.26 5.80 4.07
N ARG A 468 14.70 7.06 4.04
CA ARG A 468 15.40 7.70 5.17
C ARG A 468 14.51 7.74 6.41
N GLU A 469 13.31 8.30 6.30
CA GLU A 469 12.43 8.54 7.44
C GLU A 469 11.80 7.27 8.02
N ASN A 470 11.44 6.31 7.16
CA ASN A 470 10.68 5.12 7.60
C ASN A 470 11.58 3.93 7.92
N LEU A 471 12.81 3.86 7.39
CA LEU A 471 13.69 2.70 7.56
C LEU A 471 15.01 3.06 8.23
N LEU A 472 15.76 4.00 7.64
CA LEU A 472 17.15 4.25 8.05
C LEU A 472 17.24 5.00 9.38
N SER A 473 16.52 6.11 9.52
CA SER A 473 16.54 6.91 10.74
C SER A 473 16.01 6.16 11.97
N PRO A 474 14.90 5.39 11.90
CA PRO A 474 14.48 4.55 13.02
C PRO A 474 15.52 3.51 13.44
N LEU A 475 16.15 2.84 12.47
CA LEU A 475 17.21 1.86 12.74
C LEU A 475 18.41 2.52 13.42
N ILE A 476 18.92 3.62 12.86
CA ILE A 476 20.07 4.35 13.40
C ILE A 476 19.78 4.87 14.80
N SER A 477 18.59 5.47 15.00
CA SER A 477 18.16 5.96 16.31
C SER A 477 18.12 4.84 17.34
N LYS A 478 17.65 3.64 16.94
CA LYS A 478 17.61 2.48 17.83
C LYS A 478 19.00 1.96 18.19
N VAL A 479 19.96 2.00 17.25
CA VAL A 479 21.37 1.69 17.55
C VAL A 479 21.92 2.68 18.59
N HIS A 480 21.65 3.98 18.44
CA HIS A 480 22.11 4.99 19.40
C HIS A 480 21.46 4.84 20.79
N GLU A 481 20.17 4.54 20.85
CA GLU A 481 19.42 4.25 22.09
C GLU A 481 20.02 3.05 22.84
N ILE A 482 20.22 1.92 22.14
CA ILE A 482 20.79 0.70 22.73
C ILE A 482 22.24 0.94 23.16
N THR A 483 23.03 1.66 22.35
CA THR A 483 24.41 2.01 22.71
C THR A 483 24.48 2.84 23.98
N SER A 484 23.63 3.87 24.07
CA SER A 484 23.62 4.79 25.21
C SER A 484 23.18 4.08 26.49
N SER A 485 22.08 3.31 26.44
CA SER A 485 21.62 2.52 27.58
C SER A 485 22.64 1.48 28.04
N SER A 486 23.40 0.87 27.12
CA SER A 486 24.42 -0.11 27.50
C SER A 486 25.58 0.47 28.33
N LYS A 487 25.85 1.77 28.21
CA LYS A 487 26.92 2.46 28.97
C LYS A 487 26.44 2.97 30.32
N ASP A 488 25.13 2.98 30.53
CA ASP A 488 24.53 3.55 31.73
C ASP A 488 24.48 2.51 32.85
N ASN A 489 24.93 2.90 34.04
CA ASN A 489 24.93 2.05 35.23
C ASN A 489 23.56 2.01 35.94
N THR A 490 22.53 2.62 35.34
CA THR A 490 21.16 2.68 35.90
C THR A 490 20.38 1.36 35.82
N GLY A 491 20.94 0.30 35.21
CA GLY A 491 20.28 -1.00 35.08
C GLY A 491 19.21 -1.06 33.97
N ASN A 492 19.06 0.01 33.18
CA ASN A 492 18.07 0.09 32.09
C ASN A 492 18.47 -0.68 30.82
N TYR A 493 19.71 -1.18 30.74
CA TYR A 493 20.17 -1.96 29.61
C TYR A 493 19.53 -3.35 29.62
N VAL A 494 18.78 -3.67 28.57
CA VAL A 494 18.29 -5.03 28.31
C VAL A 494 19.33 -5.79 27.48
N PRO A 495 20.02 -6.79 28.04
CA PRO A 495 21.08 -7.53 27.35
C PRO A 495 20.63 -8.13 26.02
N ILE A 496 21.52 -8.12 25.04
CA ILE A 496 21.25 -8.70 23.73
C ILE A 496 21.60 -10.19 23.75
N GLN A 497 20.63 -11.06 23.51
CA GLN A 497 20.89 -12.48 23.34
C GLN A 497 21.12 -12.80 21.86
N LEU A 498 22.27 -13.43 21.54
CA LEU A 498 22.53 -13.91 20.18
C LEU A 498 21.63 -15.10 19.87
N ARG A 499 20.98 -15.07 18.70
CA ARG A 499 20.16 -16.20 18.25
C ARG A 499 21.05 -17.43 18.09
N GLY A 500 20.58 -18.59 18.54
CA GLY A 500 21.34 -19.84 18.54
C GLY A 500 22.29 -20.01 19.73
N THR A 501 22.37 -19.06 20.65
CA THR A 501 23.14 -19.19 21.89
C THR A 501 22.33 -18.76 23.11
N SER A 502 22.76 -19.18 24.30
CA SER A 502 22.25 -18.69 25.60
C SER A 502 23.01 -17.45 26.10
N LEU A 503 24.07 -17.03 25.41
CA LEU A 503 24.95 -15.95 25.84
C LEU A 503 24.29 -14.59 25.64
N LYS A 504 24.23 -13.82 26.73
CA LYS A 504 23.76 -12.43 26.73
C LYS A 504 24.95 -11.47 26.65
N TRP A 505 24.88 -10.50 25.76
CA TRP A 505 25.93 -9.50 25.60
C TRP A 505 25.96 -8.59 26.84
N PRO A 506 27.13 -8.38 27.47
CA PRO A 506 27.26 -7.44 28.56
C PRO A 506 27.07 -5.99 28.07
N GLY A 507 26.95 -5.06 29.01
CA GLY A 507 26.91 -3.62 28.73
C GLY A 507 28.21 -3.08 28.11
N ALA A 508 28.29 -1.76 27.97
CA ALA A 508 29.38 -1.02 27.31
C ALA A 508 29.62 -1.45 25.85
N LEU A 509 28.54 -1.52 25.06
CA LEU A 509 28.62 -1.90 23.66
C LEU A 509 29.48 -0.92 22.86
N THR A 510 30.34 -1.45 22.00
CA THR A 510 31.24 -0.68 21.12
C THR A 510 30.68 -0.68 19.70
N PRO A 511 30.16 0.44 19.19
CA PRO A 511 29.63 0.50 17.82
C PRO A 511 30.72 0.26 16.77
N VAL A 512 30.33 -0.28 15.63
CA VAL A 512 31.22 -0.38 14.46
C VAL A 512 31.60 1.03 13.95
N PRO A 513 32.78 1.22 13.31
CA PRO A 513 33.24 2.54 12.87
C PRO A 513 32.25 3.31 11.98
N ALA A 514 31.50 2.59 11.14
CA ALA A 514 30.47 3.18 10.29
C ALA A 514 29.36 3.88 11.08
N MET A 515 29.03 3.37 12.29
CA MET A 515 28.02 3.96 13.18
C MET A 515 28.54 5.15 14.01
N LEU A 516 29.86 5.37 14.03
CA LEU A 516 30.52 6.52 14.69
C LEU A 516 30.85 7.65 13.70
N SER A 517 30.64 7.42 12.41
CA SER A 517 30.95 8.34 11.32
C SER A 517 29.87 9.42 11.13
N SER A 518 30.01 10.22 10.08
CA SER A 518 29.00 11.22 9.67
C SER A 518 27.61 10.60 9.45
N GLU A 519 26.56 11.41 9.56
CA GLU A 519 25.18 10.97 9.31
C GLU A 519 25.02 10.30 7.93
N SER A 520 25.61 10.88 6.89
CA SER A 520 25.59 10.30 5.52
C SER A 520 26.23 8.90 5.46
N SER A 521 27.32 8.70 6.19
CA SER A 521 27.98 7.39 6.31
C SER A 521 27.10 6.38 7.05
N GLN A 522 26.45 6.80 8.15
CA GLN A 522 25.51 5.95 8.90
C GLN A 522 24.31 5.55 8.04
N GLN A 523 23.74 6.49 7.28
CA GLN A 523 22.62 6.25 6.35
C GLN A 523 23.03 5.26 5.25
N SER A 524 24.22 5.44 4.66
CA SER A 524 24.74 4.52 3.63
C SER A 524 24.95 3.11 4.18
N TYR A 525 25.51 3.00 5.39
CA TYR A 525 25.73 1.73 6.08
C TYR A 525 24.41 1.01 6.42
N ALA A 526 23.44 1.75 6.96
CA ALA A 526 22.10 1.23 7.26
C ALA A 526 21.40 0.75 5.99
N PHE A 527 21.51 1.49 4.88
CA PHE A 527 20.93 1.11 3.60
C PHE A 527 21.53 -0.20 3.09
N GLN A 528 22.86 -0.32 3.07
CA GLN A 528 23.56 -1.54 2.67
C GLN A 528 23.17 -2.73 3.56
N THR A 529 23.04 -2.51 4.87
CA THR A 529 22.62 -3.55 5.82
C THR A 529 21.22 -4.05 5.52
N LEU A 530 20.26 -3.15 5.34
CA LEU A 530 18.88 -3.52 5.04
C LEU A 530 18.71 -4.14 3.65
N ALA A 531 19.53 -3.74 2.67
CA ALA A 531 19.54 -4.34 1.35
C ALA A 531 19.93 -5.83 1.36
N GLN A 532 20.70 -6.27 2.36
CA GLN A 532 21.05 -7.68 2.56
C GLN A 532 20.08 -8.41 3.52
N GLU A 533 19.07 -7.71 4.04
CA GLU A 533 18.06 -8.27 4.94
C GLU A 533 16.75 -8.57 4.21
N THR A 534 16.66 -9.78 3.67
CA THR A 534 15.48 -10.27 2.96
C THR A 534 14.42 -10.90 3.86
N SER A 535 14.68 -11.08 5.16
CA SER A 535 13.71 -11.66 6.09
C SER A 535 12.59 -10.67 6.42
N ARG A 536 11.49 -11.23 6.94
CA ARG A 536 10.36 -10.44 7.43
C ARG A 536 10.68 -9.94 8.83
N TYR A 537 10.55 -8.63 9.01
CA TYR A 537 10.64 -7.93 10.28
C TYR A 537 9.47 -6.94 10.36
N ALA A 538 8.96 -6.68 11.56
CA ALA A 538 7.81 -5.81 11.74
C ALA A 538 8.21 -4.35 11.53
N SER A 539 9.36 -3.95 12.08
CA SER A 539 9.91 -2.61 11.96
C SER A 539 11.44 -2.61 11.86
N ALA A 540 12.01 -1.56 11.28
CA ALA A 540 13.46 -1.45 11.06
C ALA A 540 14.26 -1.30 12.37
N ASP A 541 13.60 -0.88 13.46
CA ASP A 541 14.16 -0.82 14.82
C ASP A 541 14.31 -2.20 15.47
N ASP A 542 13.69 -3.25 14.94
CA ASP A 542 13.94 -4.63 15.39
C ASP A 542 15.33 -5.12 14.95
N ILE A 543 15.84 -4.60 13.82
CA ILE A 543 17.04 -5.09 13.14
C ILE A 543 18.30 -5.06 14.01
N PRO A 544 18.59 -3.99 14.78
CA PRO A 544 19.75 -3.96 15.65
C PRO A 544 19.82 -5.11 16.66
N ARG A 545 18.69 -5.52 17.25
CA ARG A 545 18.68 -6.68 18.17
C ARG A 545 18.71 -8.01 17.43
N LEU A 546 18.17 -8.06 16.22
CA LEU A 546 18.16 -9.26 15.37
C LEU A 546 19.54 -9.58 14.78
N LEU A 547 20.36 -8.58 14.51
CA LEU A 547 21.69 -8.68 13.89
C LEU A 547 22.74 -7.80 14.62
N PRO A 548 22.95 -7.97 15.93
CA PRO A 548 23.72 -7.03 16.74
C PRO A 548 25.19 -6.92 16.31
N TYR A 549 25.76 -8.01 15.82
CA TYR A 549 27.14 -8.07 15.32
C TYR A 549 27.41 -7.19 14.09
N LEU A 550 26.37 -6.67 13.42
CA LEU A 550 26.54 -5.67 12.36
C LEU A 550 26.69 -4.26 12.92
N PHE A 551 26.10 -3.96 14.07
CA PHE A 551 26.09 -2.59 14.61
C PHE A 551 27.11 -2.39 15.74
N TRP A 552 27.49 -3.47 16.40
CA TRP A 552 28.45 -3.47 17.50
C TRP A 552 29.48 -4.58 17.32
N ARG A 553 30.71 -4.31 17.77
CA ARG A 553 31.74 -5.35 17.90
C ARG A 553 31.31 -6.34 18.99
N PRO A 554 31.37 -7.66 18.75
CA PRO A 554 31.11 -8.64 19.79
C PRO A 554 31.97 -8.37 21.03
N PRO A 555 31.38 -8.32 22.24
CA PRO A 555 32.15 -8.10 23.47
C PRO A 555 33.20 -9.18 23.68
N ILE A 556 34.34 -8.83 24.29
CA ILE A 556 35.46 -9.76 24.53
C ILE A 556 35.00 -11.00 25.31
N ALA A 557 34.09 -10.82 26.28
CA ALA A 557 33.51 -11.92 27.05
C ALA A 557 32.80 -12.97 26.17
N ILE A 558 32.19 -12.56 25.06
CA ILE A 558 31.53 -13.48 24.12
C ILE A 558 32.57 -14.32 23.36
N TYR A 559 33.68 -13.70 22.92
CA TYR A 559 34.79 -14.44 22.30
C TYR A 559 35.42 -15.43 23.29
N ARG A 560 35.65 -15.00 24.55
CA ARG A 560 36.18 -15.86 25.61
C ARG A 560 35.31 -17.07 25.85
N ALA A 561 34.00 -16.86 26.00
CA ALA A 561 33.03 -17.93 26.17
C ALA A 561 33.09 -18.96 25.02
N ALA A 562 33.17 -18.50 23.77
CA ALA A 562 33.28 -19.39 22.62
C ALA A 562 34.63 -20.14 22.58
N LEU A 563 35.76 -19.45 22.79
CA LEU A 563 37.10 -20.05 22.76
C LEU A 563 37.38 -20.98 23.95
N ALA A 564 36.63 -20.84 25.04
CA ALA A 564 36.72 -21.73 26.19
C ALA A 564 36.18 -23.13 25.88
N THR A 565 35.20 -23.25 24.99
CA THR A 565 34.57 -24.53 24.62
C THR A 565 34.98 -25.04 23.24
N GLU A 566 35.50 -24.16 22.38
CA GLU A 566 35.84 -24.47 20.99
C GLU A 566 37.36 -24.38 20.76
N THR A 567 37.90 -25.21 19.87
CA THR A 567 39.32 -25.19 19.48
C THR A 567 39.47 -24.88 17.99
N PRO A 568 39.34 -23.61 17.57
CA PRO A 568 39.37 -23.25 16.16
C PRO A 568 40.78 -23.41 15.56
N ARG A 569 40.82 -23.76 14.27
CA ARG A 569 42.06 -23.95 13.52
C ARG A 569 42.85 -22.65 13.36
N ARG A 570 44.07 -22.63 13.91
CA ARG A 570 44.95 -21.45 13.93
C ARG A 570 45.49 -21.07 12.57
N ASP A 571 45.79 -22.06 11.74
CA ASP A 571 46.28 -21.86 10.39
C ASP A 571 45.25 -21.08 9.55
N LEU A 572 43.96 -21.39 9.70
CA LEU A 572 42.88 -20.64 9.05
C LEU A 572 42.70 -19.23 9.62
N ILE A 573 42.82 -19.04 10.95
CA ILE A 573 42.76 -17.70 11.57
C ILE A 573 43.90 -16.81 11.07
N ASN A 574 45.12 -17.35 11.01
CA ASN A 574 46.27 -16.61 10.49
C ASN A 574 46.11 -16.26 9.01
N LEU A 575 45.62 -17.20 8.21
CA LEU A 575 45.30 -16.97 6.80
C LEU A 575 44.25 -15.86 6.62
N ILE A 576 43.20 -15.86 7.44
CA ILE A 576 42.20 -14.78 7.46
C ILE A 576 42.86 -13.45 7.84
N HIS A 577 43.67 -13.43 8.91
CA HIS A 577 44.36 -12.23 9.37
C HIS A 577 45.24 -11.63 8.28
N GLU A 578 46.05 -12.44 7.60
CA GLU A 578 46.87 -12.03 6.46
C GLU A 578 46.01 -11.41 5.35
N THR A 579 44.91 -12.09 5.01
CA THR A 579 44.01 -11.66 3.93
C THR A 579 43.34 -10.31 4.25
N VAL A 580 42.86 -10.10 5.48
CA VAL A 580 42.21 -8.84 5.87
C VAL A 580 43.22 -7.72 6.17
N SER A 581 44.48 -8.06 6.41
CA SER A 581 45.57 -7.10 6.61
C SER A 581 46.18 -6.60 5.30
N SER A 582 46.05 -7.37 4.21
CA SER A 582 46.47 -6.95 2.87
C SER A 582 45.66 -5.74 2.39
N THR A 583 46.33 -4.68 1.93
CA THR A 583 45.70 -3.45 1.42
C THR A 583 45.12 -3.60 0.02
N ASP A 584 45.51 -4.62 -0.73
CA ASP A 584 45.16 -4.74 -2.14
C ASP A 584 43.79 -5.41 -2.31
N SER A 585 42.81 -4.67 -2.83
CA SER A 585 41.51 -5.17 -3.35
C SER A 585 40.61 -5.89 -2.33
N TRP A 586 40.07 -5.16 -1.34
CA TRP A 586 39.12 -5.68 -0.34
C TRP A 586 37.94 -6.46 -0.97
N GLU A 587 37.43 -5.99 -2.12
CA GLU A 587 36.30 -6.61 -2.83
C GLU A 587 36.55 -8.07 -3.21
N LEU A 588 37.81 -8.46 -3.42
CA LEU A 588 38.24 -9.82 -3.78
C LEU A 588 38.84 -10.59 -2.59
N ALA A 589 38.79 -10.04 -1.38
CA ALA A 589 39.43 -10.65 -0.21
C ALA A 589 38.82 -12.02 0.13
N LEU A 590 37.48 -12.11 0.15
CA LEU A 590 36.81 -13.38 0.47
C LEU A 590 36.99 -14.44 -0.63
N ASP A 591 36.94 -14.04 -1.91
CA ASP A 591 37.11 -14.99 -3.01
C ASP A 591 38.52 -15.58 -3.00
N ARG A 592 39.55 -14.75 -2.78
CA ARG A 592 40.94 -15.22 -2.61
C ARG A 592 41.10 -16.12 -1.39
N LEU A 593 40.37 -15.85 -0.30
CA LEU A 593 40.37 -16.71 0.88
C LEU A 593 39.76 -18.08 0.56
N LEU A 594 38.63 -18.11 -0.15
CA LEU A 594 37.96 -19.35 -0.57
C LEU A 594 38.78 -20.16 -1.56
N GLU A 595 39.53 -19.51 -2.46
CA GLU A 595 40.42 -20.18 -3.42
C GLU A 595 41.65 -20.82 -2.75
N ARG A 596 42.13 -20.24 -1.63
CA ARG A 596 43.30 -20.74 -0.89
C ARG A 596 42.96 -21.87 0.08
N VAL A 597 41.68 -22.10 0.39
CA VAL A 597 41.23 -23.10 1.36
C VAL A 597 40.70 -24.34 0.63
N PRO A 598 41.25 -25.54 0.87
CA PRO A 598 40.74 -26.79 0.31
C PRO A 598 39.24 -27.01 0.59
N SER A 599 38.53 -27.65 -0.34
CA SER A 599 37.06 -27.80 -0.27
C SER A 599 36.59 -28.57 0.97
N ASP A 600 37.39 -29.51 1.46
CA ASP A 600 37.15 -30.28 2.69
C ASP A 600 37.24 -29.42 3.97
N GLN A 601 37.88 -28.24 3.91
CA GLN A 601 38.05 -27.31 5.03
C GLN A 601 37.09 -26.11 4.98
N SER A 602 36.18 -26.08 3.99
CA SER A 602 35.25 -24.98 3.79
C SER A 602 34.31 -24.76 4.99
N THR A 603 33.85 -25.83 5.62
CA THR A 603 32.99 -25.75 6.82
C THR A 603 33.71 -25.09 7.99
N ASP A 604 34.96 -25.49 8.25
CA ASP A 604 35.80 -24.93 9.31
C ASP A 604 36.07 -23.44 9.05
N LEU A 605 36.36 -23.07 7.80
CA LEU A 605 36.54 -21.68 7.41
C LEU A 605 35.30 -20.85 7.73
N HIS A 606 34.12 -21.30 7.32
CA HIS A 606 32.87 -20.58 7.58
C HIS A 606 32.54 -20.49 9.08
N SER A 607 32.87 -21.53 9.85
CA SER A 607 32.75 -21.53 11.32
C SER A 607 33.65 -20.47 11.96
N ILE A 608 34.91 -20.40 11.53
CA ILE A 608 35.88 -19.41 12.03
C ILE A 608 35.51 -17.99 11.61
N LEU A 609 35.10 -17.80 10.35
CA LEU A 609 34.60 -16.49 9.88
C LEU A 609 33.40 -16.02 10.72
N ARG A 610 32.52 -16.95 11.10
CA ARG A 610 31.39 -16.64 11.99
C ARG A 610 31.85 -16.35 13.42
N LEU A 611 32.77 -17.12 13.98
CA LEU A 611 33.39 -16.83 15.27
C LEU A 611 33.95 -15.40 15.26
N ILE A 612 34.77 -15.04 14.27
CA ILE A 612 35.38 -13.71 14.16
C ILE A 612 34.31 -12.63 14.04
N ALA A 613 33.35 -12.77 13.13
CA ALA A 613 32.36 -11.73 12.88
C ALA A 613 31.30 -11.63 13.99
N VAL A 614 30.90 -12.72 14.62
CA VAL A 614 29.69 -12.77 15.48
C VAL A 614 30.04 -12.99 16.95
N GLY A 615 31.25 -13.47 17.24
CA GLY A 615 31.70 -13.84 18.57
C GLY A 615 31.49 -15.31 18.91
N SER A 616 30.71 -16.06 18.12
CA SER A 616 30.45 -17.48 18.36
C SER A 616 30.23 -18.25 17.05
N PRO A 617 30.82 -19.45 16.88
CA PRO A 617 30.57 -20.31 15.72
C PRO A 617 29.16 -20.92 15.72
N GLN A 618 28.50 -21.00 16.87
CA GLN A 618 27.16 -21.59 17.03
C GLN A 618 26.02 -20.59 16.80
N ALA A 619 26.33 -19.29 16.78
CA ALA A 619 25.31 -18.26 16.59
C ALA A 619 24.65 -18.34 15.20
N VAL A 620 23.36 -18.06 15.14
CA VAL A 620 22.63 -17.85 13.88
C VAL A 620 23.05 -16.49 13.32
N ALA A 621 23.63 -16.50 12.13
CA ALA A 621 24.20 -15.31 11.50
C ALA A 621 23.93 -15.25 10.00
N LYS A 622 24.21 -14.09 9.41
CA LYS A 622 24.23 -13.92 7.94
C LYS A 622 25.38 -14.73 7.33
N ALA A 623 25.25 -15.03 6.04
CA ALA A 623 26.30 -15.71 5.29
C ALA A 623 27.61 -14.91 5.33
N SER A 624 28.76 -15.59 5.36
CA SER A 624 30.09 -14.95 5.49
C SER A 624 30.32 -13.85 4.45
N ARG A 625 29.82 -14.04 3.21
CA ARG A 625 29.90 -13.03 2.15
C ARG A 625 29.14 -11.74 2.44
N ILE A 626 27.98 -11.84 3.09
CA ILE A 626 27.23 -10.66 3.55
C ILE A 626 28.00 -9.96 4.67
N LEU A 627 28.56 -10.72 5.61
CA LEU A 627 29.35 -10.17 6.73
C LEU A 627 30.63 -9.47 6.26
N PHE A 628 31.34 -10.04 5.28
CA PHE A 628 32.49 -9.40 4.63
C PHE A 628 32.11 -8.07 3.98
N ASN A 629 31.05 -8.08 3.17
CA ASN A 629 30.65 -6.88 2.44
C ASN A 629 30.18 -5.75 3.36
N ILE A 630 29.43 -6.06 4.43
CA ILE A 630 28.87 -5.05 5.32
C ILE A 630 29.91 -4.53 6.32
N LEU A 631 30.65 -5.38 7.03
CA LEU A 631 31.52 -4.94 8.13
C LEU A 631 32.75 -4.14 7.65
N GLY A 632 33.22 -4.43 6.44
CA GLY A 632 34.39 -3.77 5.86
C GLY A 632 35.72 -4.22 6.46
N GLN A 633 36.81 -3.80 5.82
CA GLN A 633 38.16 -4.31 6.11
C GLN A 633 38.62 -4.05 7.53
N ASP A 634 38.45 -2.82 8.02
CA ASP A 634 38.97 -2.40 9.32
C ASP A 634 38.35 -3.21 10.46
N GLU A 635 37.05 -3.49 10.37
CA GLU A 635 36.35 -4.25 11.40
C GLU A 635 36.74 -5.73 11.37
N TRP A 636 36.93 -6.31 10.18
CA TRP A 636 37.46 -7.67 10.05
C TRP A 636 38.89 -7.78 10.60
N ARG A 637 39.75 -6.79 10.32
CA ARG A 637 41.11 -6.74 10.87
C ARG A 637 41.09 -6.65 12.39
N ALA A 638 40.28 -5.75 12.95
CA ALA A 638 40.15 -5.59 14.40
C ALA A 638 39.63 -6.87 15.08
N ARG A 639 38.56 -7.47 14.56
CA ARG A 639 37.98 -8.71 15.13
C ARG A 639 38.92 -9.91 15.02
N THR A 640 39.61 -10.06 13.89
CA THR A 640 40.55 -11.19 13.72
C THR A 640 41.75 -11.05 14.64
N THR A 641 42.27 -9.83 14.81
CA THR A 641 43.36 -9.55 15.77
C THR A 641 42.92 -9.90 17.19
N GLN A 642 41.74 -9.46 17.61
CA GLN A 642 41.18 -9.78 18.93
C GLN A 642 41.09 -11.29 19.18
N VAL A 643 40.63 -12.08 18.22
CA VAL A 643 40.54 -13.54 18.35
C VAL A 643 41.93 -14.17 18.47
N ARG A 644 42.90 -13.71 17.68
CA ARG A 644 44.29 -14.20 17.74
C ARG A 644 44.92 -13.90 19.10
N ASP A 645 44.74 -12.68 19.60
CA ASP A 645 45.31 -12.26 20.89
C ASP A 645 44.71 -13.06 22.05
N LEU A 646 43.39 -13.33 22.01
CA LEU A 646 42.72 -14.19 23.00
C LEU A 646 43.21 -15.64 22.93
N LEU A 647 43.49 -16.19 21.74
CA LEU A 647 44.06 -17.53 21.62
C LEU A 647 45.47 -17.60 22.23
N HIS A 648 46.30 -16.57 22.04
CA HIS A 648 47.60 -16.48 22.70
C HIS A 648 47.48 -16.32 24.23
N GLU A 649 46.51 -15.55 24.71
CA GLU A 649 46.19 -15.42 26.14
C GLU A 649 45.82 -16.80 26.72
N LEU A 650 44.94 -17.53 26.03
CA LEU A 650 44.47 -18.86 26.45
C LEU A 650 45.60 -19.89 26.51
N ASP A 651 46.53 -19.89 25.55
CA ASP A 651 47.71 -20.76 25.59
C ASP A 651 48.61 -20.46 26.79
N SER A 652 48.84 -19.18 27.04
CA SER A 652 49.73 -18.73 28.11
C SER A 652 49.12 -19.01 29.49
N GLY A 653 47.79 -18.94 29.59
CA GLY A 653 47.05 -19.20 30.83
C GLY A 653 46.69 -20.67 31.09
N GLY A 654 46.71 -21.52 30.06
CA GLY A 654 46.40 -22.94 30.14
C GLY A 654 44.99 -23.24 30.65
N GLU A 655 44.81 -24.45 31.22
CA GLU A 655 43.49 -24.95 31.63
C GLU A 655 42.83 -24.11 32.74
N ASN A 656 43.61 -23.51 33.62
CA ASN A 656 43.09 -22.64 34.69
C ASN A 656 42.44 -21.37 34.11
N LEU A 657 42.98 -20.80 33.03
CA LEU A 657 42.34 -19.67 32.36
C LEU A 657 41.11 -20.12 31.56
N ARG A 658 41.18 -21.28 30.90
CA ARG A 658 40.03 -21.89 30.22
C ARG A 658 38.85 -22.05 31.18
N GLN A 659 39.07 -22.65 32.35
CA GLN A 659 38.02 -22.84 33.34
C GLN A 659 37.43 -21.51 33.82
N ARG A 660 38.25 -20.48 34.05
CA ARG A 660 37.75 -19.13 34.39
C ARG A 660 36.83 -18.56 33.31
N TRP A 661 37.16 -18.72 32.03
CA TRP A 661 36.29 -18.25 30.95
C TRP A 661 34.99 -19.06 30.85
N ILE A 662 35.01 -20.35 31.20
CA ILE A 662 33.78 -21.18 31.32
C ILE A 662 32.89 -20.63 32.44
N ASP A 663 33.47 -20.32 33.60
CA ASP A 663 32.74 -19.79 34.75
C ASP A 663 32.17 -18.38 34.45
N GLU A 664 32.95 -17.52 33.78
CA GLU A 664 32.48 -16.22 33.27
C GLU A 664 31.30 -16.38 32.30
N ALA A 665 31.38 -17.35 31.38
CA ALA A 665 30.31 -17.64 30.43
C ALA A 665 29.03 -18.14 31.13
N ALA A 666 29.16 -18.96 32.18
CA ALA A 666 28.03 -19.43 32.98
C ALA A 666 27.33 -18.27 33.72
N ALA A 667 28.08 -17.30 34.22
CA ALA A 667 27.48 -16.10 34.82
C ALA A 667 26.61 -15.32 33.81
N MET A 668 27.05 -15.23 32.55
CA MET A 668 26.33 -14.54 31.46
C MET A 668 25.05 -15.25 30.99
N THR A 669 24.87 -16.53 31.33
CA THR A 669 23.65 -17.29 31.04
C THR A 669 22.68 -17.32 32.23
N SER A 670 23.19 -17.20 33.45
CA SER A 670 22.44 -17.44 34.70
C SER A 670 21.63 -16.25 35.25
N GLU A 671 21.88 -15.02 34.80
CA GLU A 671 21.05 -13.88 35.22
C GLU A 671 19.75 -13.84 34.39
N THR A 672 18.64 -14.21 35.05
CA THR A 672 17.20 -14.21 34.68
C THR A 672 16.57 -15.54 34.25
N ASP A 673 16.39 -16.46 35.21
CA ASP A 673 15.16 -17.29 35.33
C ASP A 673 14.37 -16.97 36.62
N ALA A 674 14.82 -16.01 37.45
CA ALA A 674 14.21 -15.72 38.76
C ALA A 674 13.14 -14.60 38.76
N VAL A 675 12.78 -14.02 37.61
CA VAL A 675 11.75 -12.97 37.53
C VAL A 675 10.91 -13.13 36.25
N ALA A 676 10.14 -14.21 36.16
CA ALA A 676 8.95 -14.34 35.30
C ALA A 676 8.25 -15.67 35.60
N GLU A 677 7.39 -15.69 36.62
CA GLU A 677 6.24 -16.59 36.72
C GLU A 677 4.96 -15.77 36.52
#